data_AF-A0A2S8ZMK3-F1
#
_entry.id   AF-A0A2S8ZMK3-F1
#
_cell.length_a   1.000
_cell.length_b   1.000
_cell.length_c   1.000
_cell.angle_alpha   90.00
_cell.angle_beta   90.00
_cell.angle_gamma   90.00
#
_symmetry.space_group_name_H-M   'P 1'
#
loop_
_entity.id
_entity.type
_entity.pdbx_description
1 polymer ?
#
loop_
_entity_poly.entity_id
_entity_poly.type
_entity_poly.pdbx_seq_one_letter_code
_entity_poly.pdbx_strand_id
1 'polypeptide(L)'
;MDLQNYLNEIQDFDDASQKQLLAEWKDGAFLDIPSMMQQTNRNLQDFLNTQSSMPLPNPMGETIRGMSNVSPLATYKFYNQNLNEIASKYFVDADPPEKGTFTYVSDIRSDLTQYIKDVKDFYYYEKQDVDHFAFKVILFSSTEATKLKECFEVCKPKGREVLMFVEDNKGDTSGTYGAIRFSEELLQFFTNKDKQYKNYNFLSYDLQDNKNVYEYLIKSVPGITEEQLTSLFHKGYIEDKRIGLIKDFFQLASAFSSGMSFIPGVSWLTNDVARTAMSVILGKAIQLIEKNRLEENRWQPKPPKKENGELDENYRYEPLISSGKDENGTVNITQIVKILKDMLEAQNFVLRNVLLVRKDFTSNTKATGILEFLYAKYLDSYDIALGVINGLEDISEIEFLKHGAQAYNALLCGIWNGLIDAVSGLFALVKMFYDGITLGKDFVQNIEKYLPTLLEQYDETIEAIKNISFSETAKYIYTKLKEINLTFDPVACAYFTGYAYGFIISLIIEIVLTVILTGGTVTVPLIIEKLEEAIFGIFRLGWGIAKGAAKAVRTFASFIVKSIEDVIKGFQELLNFFKKGWNEIKRVIDEAFEITQKEFKEVRKKKRVELFSTITGKPIDLKLLKKLQKEFEELGGALLHNDESFEYIASREKVEGVAIEAITFNEELILLNKSATTSAVYEELIHATQYRTGKYDNWAEKFGNEIAKNLMEKEAAEELIEKAVQWKLPDEEVKLVKERLEFFNEELKILGYEN
;
A
#
# COMPACT_ATOMS: atom_id res chain seq x y z
N MET A 1 -12.21 37.88 36.23
CA MET A 1 -11.61 37.92 34.88
C MET A 1 -11.99 39.26 34.26
N ASP A 2 -11.04 40.02 33.70
CA ASP A 2 -11.40 41.26 32.98
C ASP A 2 -11.92 40.95 31.57
N LEU A 3 -12.66 41.89 30.99
CA LEU A 3 -13.32 41.71 29.70
C LEU A 3 -12.32 41.42 28.56
N GLN A 4 -11.11 41.95 28.64
CA GLN A 4 -10.11 41.80 27.58
C GLN A 4 -9.53 40.39 27.54
N ASN A 5 -9.29 39.78 28.71
CA ASN A 5 -8.88 38.38 28.81
C ASN A 5 -10.00 37.43 28.38
N TYR A 6 -11.26 37.72 28.72
CA TYR A 6 -12.40 36.92 28.28
C TYR A 6 -12.61 36.98 26.75
N LEU A 7 -12.45 38.17 26.15
CA LEU A 7 -12.54 38.35 24.70
C LEU A 7 -11.45 37.59 23.93
N ASN A 8 -10.25 37.50 24.50
CA ASN A 8 -9.15 36.73 23.90
C ASN A 8 -9.38 35.22 23.95
N GLU A 9 -10.02 34.71 25.02
CA GLU A 9 -10.33 33.28 25.15
C GLU A 9 -11.44 32.81 24.19
N ILE A 10 -12.36 33.70 23.83
CA ILE A 10 -13.47 33.37 22.93
C ILE A 10 -13.21 33.75 21.46
N GLN A 11 -12.03 34.28 21.14
CA GLN A 11 -11.69 34.79 19.81
C GLN A 11 -11.77 33.70 18.72
N ASP A 12 -11.52 32.44 19.09
CA ASP A 12 -11.53 31.29 18.17
C ASP A 12 -12.93 30.68 17.96
N PHE A 13 -13.96 31.20 18.64
CA PHE A 13 -15.34 30.75 18.53
C PHE A 13 -16.08 31.49 17.41
N ASP A 14 -17.14 30.89 16.88
CA ASP A 14 -17.96 31.54 15.85
C ASP A 14 -18.76 32.74 16.39
N ASP A 15 -19.14 33.65 15.50
CA ASP A 15 -19.82 34.92 15.82
C ASP A 15 -21.13 34.75 16.60
N ALA A 16 -21.84 33.62 16.44
CA ALA A 16 -23.09 33.38 17.18
C ALA A 16 -22.79 32.97 18.62
N SER A 17 -21.82 32.08 18.82
CA SER A 17 -21.33 31.64 20.12
C SER A 17 -20.69 32.79 20.92
N GLN A 18 -19.89 33.64 20.27
CA GLN A 18 -19.30 34.83 20.92
C GLN A 18 -20.38 35.82 21.41
N LYS A 19 -21.44 36.04 20.62
CA LYS A 19 -22.54 36.95 20.99
C LYS A 19 -23.36 36.43 22.17
N GLN A 20 -23.57 35.12 22.26
CA GLN A 20 -24.30 34.51 23.38
C GLN A 20 -23.49 34.60 24.67
N LEU A 21 -22.20 34.28 24.62
CA LEU A 21 -21.28 34.34 25.76
C LEU A 21 -21.06 35.78 26.25
N LEU A 22 -21.02 36.76 25.34
CA LEU A 22 -20.96 38.19 25.70
C LEU A 22 -22.27 38.72 26.30
N ALA A 23 -23.42 38.15 25.93
CA ALA A 23 -24.70 38.48 26.55
C ALA A 23 -24.78 37.94 27.98
N GLU A 24 -24.34 36.69 28.20
CA GLU A 24 -24.25 36.07 29.52
C GLU A 24 -23.27 36.80 30.46
N TRP A 25 -22.17 37.34 29.93
CA TRP A 25 -21.24 38.19 30.68
C TRP A 25 -21.85 39.54 31.07
N LYS A 26 -22.63 40.18 30.17
CA LYS A 26 -23.29 41.47 30.43
C LYS A 26 -24.46 41.39 31.42
N ASP A 27 -25.14 40.25 31.48
CA ASP A 27 -26.32 40.05 32.35
C ASP A 27 -25.97 39.61 33.78
N GLY A 28 -24.68 39.50 34.14
CA GLY A 28 -24.25 39.40 35.53
C GLY A 28 -24.64 38.09 36.25
N ALA A 29 -24.86 36.99 35.53
CA ALA A 29 -25.23 35.69 36.11
C ALA A 29 -24.05 34.89 36.71
N PHE A 30 -23.05 35.59 37.28
CA PHE A 30 -22.13 35.03 38.26
C PHE A 30 -22.53 35.58 39.62
N LEU A 31 -23.03 34.68 40.49
CA LEU A 31 -23.29 34.84 41.93
C LEU A 31 -22.92 36.23 42.50
N ASP A 32 -23.94 37.00 42.90
CA ASP A 32 -23.81 38.27 43.62
C ASP A 32 -23.32 38.04 45.07
N ILE A 33 -22.05 37.65 45.18
CA ILE A 33 -21.32 37.42 46.42
C ILE A 33 -21.23 38.71 47.29
N PRO A 34 -21.13 39.94 46.74
CA PRO A 34 -21.10 41.17 47.55
C PRO A 34 -22.34 41.42 48.40
N SER A 35 -23.55 41.16 47.90
CA SER A 35 -24.79 41.40 48.65
C SER A 35 -25.00 40.40 49.79
N MET A 36 -24.52 39.16 49.63
CA MET A 36 -24.52 38.14 50.70
C MET A 36 -23.48 38.41 51.80
N MET A 37 -22.34 39.02 51.47
CA MET A 37 -21.31 39.39 52.45
C MET A 37 -21.76 40.56 53.36
N GLN A 38 -22.63 41.45 52.88
CA GLN A 38 -23.17 42.54 53.70
C GLN A 38 -24.20 42.09 54.76
N GLN A 39 -24.86 40.94 54.57
CA GLN A 39 -25.89 40.46 55.52
C GLN A 39 -25.34 39.67 56.70
N THR A 40 -24.12 39.15 56.63
CA THR A 40 -23.60 38.19 57.63
C THR A 40 -22.41 38.69 58.46
N ASN A 41 -21.87 39.88 58.15
CA ASN A 41 -20.84 40.57 58.93
C ASN A 41 -19.65 39.68 59.34
N ARG A 42 -19.20 38.80 58.43
CA ARG A 42 -18.05 37.89 58.61
C ARG A 42 -17.09 38.01 57.43
N ASN A 43 -15.80 37.77 57.68
CA ASN A 43 -14.79 37.85 56.63
C ASN A 43 -14.84 36.61 55.72
N LEU A 44 -14.24 36.72 54.52
CA LEU A 44 -14.20 35.68 53.51
C LEU A 44 -13.56 34.37 54.00
N GLN A 45 -12.61 34.45 54.93
CA GLN A 45 -11.97 33.28 55.54
C GLN A 45 -12.95 32.49 56.42
N ASP A 46 -13.83 33.15 57.16
CA ASP A 46 -14.87 32.49 57.96
C ASP A 46 -15.93 31.84 57.07
N PHE A 47 -16.28 32.46 55.93
CA PHE A 47 -17.21 31.91 54.95
C PHE A 47 -16.66 30.63 54.28
N LEU A 48 -15.37 30.64 53.91
CA LEU A 48 -14.69 29.48 53.33
C LEU A 48 -14.47 28.36 54.35
N ASN A 49 -14.30 28.69 55.64
CA ASN A 49 -14.18 27.71 56.72
C ASN A 49 -15.54 27.12 57.19
N THR A 50 -16.67 27.72 56.79
CA THR A 50 -18.02 27.17 57.10
C THR A 50 -18.52 26.09 56.14
N GLN A 51 -17.80 25.78 55.05
CA GLN A 51 -18.21 24.68 54.15
C GLN A 51 -18.10 23.28 54.79
N SER A 52 -17.42 23.12 55.92
CA SER A 52 -17.33 21.84 56.63
C SER A 52 -18.52 21.54 57.55
N SER A 53 -19.58 22.36 57.55
CA SER A 53 -20.76 22.11 58.39
C SER A 53 -22.08 22.58 57.76
N MET A 54 -22.33 22.23 56.49
CA MET A 54 -23.71 22.20 56.01
C MET A 54 -24.40 20.93 56.54
N PRO A 55 -25.66 20.99 57.01
CA PRO A 55 -26.45 19.79 57.26
C PRO A 55 -26.56 19.03 55.93
N LEU A 56 -26.29 17.71 55.96
CA LEU A 56 -26.56 16.84 54.81
C LEU A 56 -28.01 17.06 54.33
N PRO A 57 -28.29 17.05 53.02
CA PRO A 57 -29.66 17.02 52.51
C PRO A 57 -30.46 15.94 53.24
N ASN A 58 -31.72 16.22 53.61
CA ASN A 58 -32.56 15.22 54.28
C ASN A 58 -32.58 13.95 53.42
N PRO A 59 -32.11 12.79 53.93
CA PRO A 59 -32.07 11.56 53.14
C PRO A 59 -33.49 11.20 52.68
N MET A 60 -33.73 11.02 51.37
CA MET A 60 -35.03 10.50 50.91
C MET A 60 -35.08 8.99 51.10
N GLY A 61 -35.21 8.50 52.33
CA GLY A 61 -35.29 7.05 52.54
C GLY A 61 -35.42 6.64 54.00
N GLU A 62 -35.73 5.36 54.22
CA GLU A 62 -35.86 4.76 55.53
C GLU A 62 -34.59 3.98 55.92
N THR A 63 -34.48 3.61 57.19
CA THR A 63 -33.48 2.63 57.64
C THR A 63 -34.13 1.26 57.72
N ILE A 64 -33.72 0.34 56.85
CA ILE A 64 -34.30 -1.00 56.74
C ILE A 64 -33.19 -2.03 56.80
N ARG A 65 -33.31 -3.00 57.72
CA ARG A 65 -32.32 -4.08 57.94
C ARG A 65 -30.87 -3.57 58.11
N GLY A 66 -30.70 -2.41 58.75
CA GLY A 66 -29.38 -1.81 58.98
C GLY A 66 -28.78 -1.13 57.75
N MET A 67 -29.55 -0.95 56.67
CA MET A 67 -29.20 -0.09 55.53
C MET A 67 -29.93 1.24 55.68
N SER A 68 -29.22 2.36 55.67
CA SER A 68 -29.84 3.69 55.68
C SER A 68 -30.12 4.19 54.27
N ASN A 69 -31.04 5.13 54.13
CA ASN A 69 -31.32 5.78 52.85
C ASN A 69 -31.73 4.80 51.73
N VAL A 70 -32.71 3.95 52.04
CA VAL A 70 -33.29 2.98 51.10
C VAL A 70 -34.81 3.19 50.97
N SER A 71 -35.38 2.75 49.85
CA SER A 71 -36.82 2.77 49.60
C SER A 71 -37.56 1.86 50.60
N PRO A 72 -38.80 2.19 51.01
CA PRO A 72 -39.66 1.27 51.78
C PRO A 72 -39.81 -0.12 51.13
N LEU A 73 -39.67 -0.20 49.80
CA LEU A 73 -39.67 -1.46 49.06
C LEU A 73 -38.51 -2.39 49.43
N ALA A 74 -37.42 -1.86 49.98
CA ALA A 74 -36.36 -2.66 50.54
C ALA A 74 -36.82 -3.45 51.78
N THR A 75 -38.02 -3.26 52.34
CA THR A 75 -38.57 -4.13 53.42
C THR A 75 -38.59 -5.61 53.02
N TYR A 76 -38.74 -5.91 51.73
CA TYR A 76 -38.66 -7.27 51.20
C TYR A 76 -37.43 -7.42 50.30
N LYS A 77 -36.77 -8.58 50.41
CA LYS A 77 -35.62 -8.91 49.57
C LYS A 77 -36.09 -9.52 48.25
N PHE A 78 -36.15 -8.69 47.21
CA PHE A 78 -36.47 -9.13 45.85
C PHE A 78 -35.20 -9.59 45.14
N TYR A 79 -35.19 -10.80 44.57
CA TYR A 79 -34.03 -11.33 43.83
C TYR A 79 -34.15 -11.06 42.33
N ASN A 80 -33.04 -11.21 41.59
CA ASN A 80 -32.93 -11.03 40.13
C ASN A 80 -33.23 -9.61 39.63
N GLN A 81 -32.82 -8.61 40.40
CA GLN A 81 -33.07 -7.21 40.09
C GLN A 81 -32.05 -6.65 39.09
N ASN A 82 -32.50 -5.81 38.17
CA ASN A 82 -31.65 -5.08 37.23
C ASN A 82 -31.15 -3.74 37.81
N LEU A 83 -30.29 -3.02 37.08
CA LEU A 83 -29.71 -1.74 37.48
C LEU A 83 -30.74 -0.75 38.03
N ASN A 84 -31.78 -0.45 37.25
CA ASN A 84 -32.76 0.58 37.60
C ASN A 84 -33.57 0.19 38.85
N GLU A 85 -33.84 -1.11 39.02
CA GLU A 85 -34.52 -1.65 40.21
C GLU A 85 -33.64 -1.61 41.45
N ILE A 86 -32.33 -1.84 41.31
CA ILE A 86 -31.37 -1.71 42.42
C ILE A 86 -31.19 -0.23 42.79
N ALA A 87 -30.95 0.64 41.82
CA ALA A 87 -30.76 2.07 42.04
C ALA A 87 -31.99 2.69 42.74
N SER A 88 -33.20 2.47 42.21
CA SER A 88 -34.43 3.02 42.80
C SER A 88 -34.80 2.47 44.18
N LYS A 89 -34.23 1.33 44.62
CA LYS A 89 -34.53 0.74 45.93
C LYS A 89 -33.45 0.98 46.97
N TYR A 90 -32.18 0.90 46.59
CA TYR A 90 -31.06 0.96 47.53
C TYR A 90 -30.28 2.28 47.45
N PHE A 91 -30.46 3.05 46.37
CA PHE A 91 -29.79 4.32 46.08
C PHE A 91 -30.80 5.37 45.60
N VAL A 92 -31.84 5.56 46.41
CA VAL A 92 -32.99 6.46 46.16
C VAL A 92 -32.63 7.91 45.86
N ASP A 93 -31.49 8.37 46.38
CA ASP A 93 -30.95 9.72 46.17
C ASP A 93 -29.88 9.79 45.05
N ALA A 94 -29.55 8.67 44.41
CA ALA A 94 -28.54 8.68 43.36
C ALA A 94 -29.10 9.27 42.07
N ASP A 95 -28.35 10.21 41.50
CA ASP A 95 -28.60 10.79 40.17
C ASP A 95 -27.46 10.37 39.21
N PRO A 96 -27.43 9.09 38.79
CA PRO A 96 -26.34 8.60 37.95
C PRO A 96 -26.44 9.20 36.54
N PRO A 97 -25.32 9.49 35.88
CA PRO A 97 -25.33 10.01 34.52
C PRO A 97 -25.97 9.00 33.54
N GLU A 98 -26.91 9.47 32.72
CA GLU A 98 -27.66 8.64 31.76
C GLU A 98 -26.87 8.25 30.49
N LYS A 99 -25.59 8.65 30.35
CA LYS A 99 -24.79 8.46 29.11
C LYS A 99 -23.37 7.96 29.40
N GLY A 100 -22.95 6.88 28.73
CA GLY A 100 -21.57 6.34 28.76
C GLY A 100 -21.49 4.81 28.94
N THR A 101 -20.27 4.26 28.89
CA THR A 101 -19.94 2.85 29.22
C THR A 101 -19.73 2.61 30.71
N PHE A 102 -19.51 3.68 31.46
CA PHE A 102 -19.28 3.66 32.89
C PHE A 102 -20.39 4.42 33.62
N THR A 103 -21.13 3.72 34.48
CA THR A 103 -22.17 4.32 35.32
C THR A 103 -21.72 4.28 36.77
N TYR A 104 -21.66 5.44 37.43
CA TYR A 104 -21.38 5.55 38.86
C TYR A 104 -22.65 5.86 39.62
N VAL A 105 -23.02 4.99 40.55
CA VAL A 105 -24.19 5.10 41.43
C VAL A 105 -23.68 5.16 42.86
N SER A 106 -23.85 6.29 43.54
CA SER A 106 -23.34 6.49 44.89
C SER A 106 -24.41 6.91 45.88
N ASP A 107 -24.21 6.51 47.14
CA ASP A 107 -24.95 7.08 48.25
C ASP A 107 -24.54 8.54 48.49
N ILE A 108 -25.42 9.35 49.11
CA ILE A 108 -25.17 10.76 49.40
C ILE A 108 -23.96 10.97 50.31
N ARG A 109 -23.58 9.94 51.06
CA ARG A 109 -22.43 9.93 51.97
C ARG A 109 -21.18 9.34 51.34
N SER A 110 -21.23 8.87 50.10
CA SER A 110 -20.14 8.21 49.36
C SER A 110 -19.67 9.09 48.21
N ASP A 111 -18.38 9.44 48.16
CA ASP A 111 -17.81 10.21 47.04
C ASP A 111 -16.43 9.68 46.63
N LEU A 112 -16.45 8.86 45.58
CA LEU A 112 -15.28 8.28 44.95
C LEU A 112 -14.94 8.97 43.62
N THR A 113 -15.52 10.14 43.33
CA THR A 113 -15.38 10.85 42.03
C THR A 113 -13.92 11.17 41.69
N GLN A 114 -13.07 11.38 42.70
CA GLN A 114 -11.64 11.58 42.51
C GLN A 114 -10.92 10.40 41.82
N TYR A 115 -11.45 9.18 41.92
CA TYR A 115 -10.90 7.97 41.29
C TYR A 115 -11.49 7.70 39.89
N ILE A 116 -12.49 8.48 39.46
CA ILE A 116 -13.21 8.31 38.18
C ILE A 116 -12.56 9.09 37.03
N LYS A 117 -11.69 10.09 37.32
CA LYS A 117 -11.16 11.06 36.34
C LYS A 117 -10.43 10.47 35.13
N ASP A 118 -10.01 9.21 35.19
CA ASP A 118 -9.24 8.53 34.14
C ASP A 118 -10.05 7.46 33.37
N VAL A 119 -11.35 7.32 33.62
CA VAL A 119 -12.20 6.34 32.93
C VAL A 119 -12.61 6.87 31.55
N LYS A 120 -12.19 6.18 30.48
CA LYS A 120 -12.53 6.51 29.09
C LYS A 120 -13.63 5.58 28.56
N ASP A 121 -14.61 6.16 27.87
CA ASP A 121 -15.64 5.39 27.16
C ASP A 121 -15.08 4.71 25.90
N PHE A 122 -15.50 3.46 25.66
CA PHE A 122 -15.18 2.71 24.44
C PHE A 122 -16.44 2.38 23.63
N TYR A 123 -16.55 2.91 22.41
CA TYR A 123 -17.70 2.72 21.50
C TYR A 123 -17.32 1.79 20.33
N TYR A 124 -18.17 0.81 20.02
CA TYR A 124 -17.95 -0.18 18.97
C TYR A 124 -18.43 0.27 17.58
N TYR A 125 -19.30 1.28 17.50
CA TYR A 125 -19.86 1.83 16.26
C TYR A 125 -20.21 3.30 16.47
N GLU A 126 -20.30 4.11 15.42
CA GLU A 126 -20.70 5.54 15.41
C GLU A 126 -22.12 5.84 15.94
N LYS A 127 -22.72 4.91 16.68
CA LYS A 127 -23.95 5.10 17.43
C LYS A 127 -23.63 5.12 18.93
N GLN A 128 -23.98 6.22 19.60
CA GLN A 128 -24.10 6.26 21.07
C GLN A 128 -25.32 5.41 21.49
N ASP A 129 -25.22 4.11 21.33
CA ASP A 129 -26.28 3.17 21.66
C ASP A 129 -25.77 2.13 22.67
N VAL A 130 -26.52 1.97 23.76
CA VAL A 130 -26.16 1.22 24.95
C VAL A 130 -26.02 -0.28 24.66
N ASP A 131 -26.68 -0.76 23.61
CA ASP A 131 -26.72 -2.17 23.23
C ASP A 131 -25.47 -2.64 22.46
N HIS A 132 -24.58 -1.73 22.07
CA HIS A 132 -23.43 -2.03 21.22
C HIS A 132 -22.07 -1.89 21.92
N PHE A 133 -22.03 -1.61 23.23
CA PHE A 133 -20.77 -1.51 23.96
C PHE A 133 -20.04 -2.85 24.13
N ALA A 134 -18.71 -2.79 24.31
CA ALA A 134 -17.92 -3.97 24.64
C ALA A 134 -18.40 -4.54 25.98
N PHE A 135 -18.37 -3.70 27.02
CA PHE A 135 -18.85 -3.97 28.37
C PHE A 135 -19.44 -2.67 28.93
N LYS A 136 -20.55 -2.79 29.66
CA LYS A 136 -21.11 -1.68 30.46
C LYS A 136 -20.71 -1.88 31.91
N VAL A 137 -19.83 -1.04 32.43
CA VAL A 137 -19.37 -1.12 33.83
C VAL A 137 -20.26 -0.23 34.69
N ILE A 138 -20.87 -0.81 35.71
CA ILE A 138 -21.74 -0.11 36.65
C ILE A 138 -21.13 -0.25 38.03
N LEU A 139 -20.70 0.87 38.60
CA LEU A 139 -20.09 0.93 39.92
C LEU A 139 -21.07 1.50 40.94
N PHE A 140 -21.41 0.69 41.93
CA PHE A 140 -22.16 1.09 43.12
C PHE A 140 -21.20 1.40 44.28
N SER A 141 -21.41 2.52 44.95
CA SER A 141 -20.64 2.88 46.15
C SER A 141 -21.50 3.34 47.32
N SER A 142 -21.13 2.91 48.53
CA SER A 142 -21.80 3.29 49.76
C SER A 142 -20.82 3.18 50.93
N THR A 143 -21.06 3.94 52.00
CA THR A 143 -20.34 3.79 53.27
C THR A 143 -20.83 2.58 54.09
N GLU A 144 -21.77 1.78 53.57
CA GLU A 144 -22.41 0.66 54.28
C GLU A 144 -22.21 -0.67 53.54
N ALA A 145 -21.24 -1.48 53.98
CA ALA A 145 -21.00 -2.83 53.44
C ALA A 145 -22.26 -3.71 53.40
N THR A 146 -23.13 -3.63 54.42
CA THR A 146 -24.38 -4.41 54.49
C THR A 146 -25.29 -4.12 53.29
N LYS A 147 -25.38 -2.86 52.86
CA LYS A 147 -26.16 -2.44 51.71
C LYS A 147 -25.59 -3.01 50.41
N LEU A 148 -24.29 -2.80 50.19
CA LEU A 148 -23.59 -3.27 49.00
C LEU A 148 -23.67 -4.79 48.86
N LYS A 149 -23.54 -5.52 49.98
CA LYS A 149 -23.68 -6.97 50.01
C LYS A 149 -25.08 -7.43 49.64
N GLU A 150 -26.12 -6.78 50.16
CA GLU A 150 -27.48 -7.13 49.78
C GLU A 150 -27.74 -6.85 48.30
N CYS A 151 -27.24 -5.70 47.77
CA CYS A 151 -27.32 -5.39 46.35
C CYS A 151 -26.61 -6.44 45.48
N PHE A 152 -25.41 -6.89 45.86
CA PHE A 152 -24.71 -7.98 45.18
C PHE A 152 -25.54 -9.28 45.20
N GLU A 153 -26.14 -9.64 46.34
CA GLU A 153 -26.96 -10.85 46.47
C GLU A 153 -28.22 -10.81 45.61
N VAL A 154 -28.85 -9.64 45.46
CA VAL A 154 -30.13 -9.50 44.75
C VAL A 154 -30.01 -9.10 43.28
N CYS A 155 -28.86 -8.60 42.83
CA CYS A 155 -28.67 -8.13 41.46
C CYS A 155 -28.47 -9.27 40.46
N LYS A 156 -28.97 -9.08 39.24
CA LYS A 156 -28.68 -9.92 38.09
C LYS A 156 -28.38 -9.04 36.87
N PRO A 157 -27.08 -8.84 36.52
CA PRO A 157 -26.72 -8.06 35.34
C PRO A 157 -27.27 -8.68 34.06
N LYS A 158 -27.59 -7.84 33.07
CA LYS A 158 -28.12 -8.22 31.75
C LYS A 158 -27.14 -7.77 30.65
N GLY A 159 -27.33 -8.25 29.42
CA GLY A 159 -26.48 -7.84 28.29
C GLY A 159 -25.00 -8.13 28.59
N ARG A 160 -24.11 -7.20 28.24
CA ARG A 160 -22.67 -7.27 28.58
C ARG A 160 -22.30 -6.38 29.77
N GLU A 161 -23.05 -6.49 30.86
CA GLU A 161 -22.82 -5.68 32.07
C GLU A 161 -21.79 -6.29 33.03
N VAL A 162 -20.98 -5.42 33.62
CA VAL A 162 -20.09 -5.69 34.76
C VAL A 162 -20.57 -4.83 35.93
N LEU A 163 -21.07 -5.46 36.99
CA LEU A 163 -21.46 -4.75 38.21
C LEU A 163 -20.31 -4.77 39.20
N MET A 164 -20.02 -3.64 39.81
CA MET A 164 -19.01 -3.47 40.83
C MET A 164 -19.62 -2.82 42.06
N PHE A 165 -19.28 -3.31 43.24
CA PHE A 165 -19.76 -2.84 44.53
C PHE A 165 -18.55 -2.52 45.39
N VAL A 166 -18.40 -1.26 45.77
CA VAL A 166 -17.20 -0.79 46.48
C VAL A 166 -17.61 0.05 47.68
N GLU A 167 -17.14 -0.34 48.86
CA GLU A 167 -17.35 0.43 50.08
C GLU A 167 -16.47 1.69 50.10
N ASP A 168 -17.09 2.86 50.35
CA ASP A 168 -16.37 4.11 50.59
C ASP A 168 -16.11 4.31 52.09
N ASN A 169 -14.87 4.06 52.51
CA ASN A 169 -14.44 4.31 53.87
C ASN A 169 -13.83 5.72 53.96
N LYS A 170 -14.66 6.69 54.38
CA LYS A 170 -14.25 8.07 54.64
C LYS A 170 -13.09 8.11 55.66
N GLY A 171 -11.87 8.30 55.16
CA GLY A 171 -10.68 8.57 55.98
C GLY A 171 -9.80 7.36 56.31
N ASP A 172 -10.12 6.16 55.83
CA ASP A 172 -9.26 4.98 55.92
C ASP A 172 -9.33 4.20 54.61
N THR A 173 -8.21 4.04 53.91
CA THR A 173 -8.17 3.37 52.60
C THR A 173 -8.36 1.85 52.69
N SER A 174 -8.48 1.27 53.89
CA SER A 174 -8.87 -0.12 54.07
C SER A 174 -10.38 -0.29 53.86
N GLY A 175 -10.82 -0.53 52.62
CA GLY A 175 -12.20 -0.96 52.33
C GLY A 175 -12.47 -2.34 52.95
N THR A 176 -13.65 -2.56 53.56
CA THR A 176 -14.00 -3.87 54.14
C THR A 176 -14.90 -4.71 53.25
N TYR A 177 -15.53 -4.14 52.22
CA TYR A 177 -16.32 -4.89 51.24
C TYR A 177 -16.09 -4.45 49.79
N GLY A 178 -15.79 -5.42 48.94
CA GLY A 178 -15.71 -5.25 47.49
C GLY A 178 -16.24 -6.47 46.75
N ALA A 179 -17.08 -6.25 45.73
CA ALA A 179 -17.60 -7.34 44.90
C ALA A 179 -17.72 -6.95 43.43
N ILE A 180 -17.57 -7.93 42.54
CA ILE A 180 -17.70 -7.79 41.09
C ILE A 180 -18.59 -8.92 40.58
N ARG A 181 -19.48 -8.63 39.64
CA ARG A 181 -20.30 -9.64 38.95
C ARG A 181 -20.37 -9.38 37.45
N PHE A 182 -20.11 -10.41 36.67
CA PHE A 182 -20.35 -10.44 35.23
C PHE A 182 -21.77 -10.95 34.93
N SER A 183 -22.35 -10.46 33.84
CA SER A 183 -23.54 -11.09 33.26
C SER A 183 -23.22 -12.47 32.69
N GLU A 184 -24.25 -13.31 32.60
CA GLU A 184 -24.15 -14.63 31.97
C GLU A 184 -23.77 -14.54 30.49
N GLU A 185 -24.32 -13.55 29.77
CA GLU A 185 -23.99 -13.31 28.37
C GLU A 185 -22.53 -12.85 28.17
N LEU A 186 -21.98 -12.12 29.15
CA LEU A 186 -20.57 -11.75 29.16
C LEU A 186 -19.65 -12.96 29.42
N LEU A 187 -20.03 -13.85 30.33
CA LEU A 187 -19.32 -15.11 30.54
C LEU A 187 -19.33 -16.01 29.30
N GLN A 188 -20.47 -16.08 28.62
CA GLN A 188 -20.58 -16.79 27.35
C GLN A 188 -19.73 -16.14 26.26
N PHE A 189 -19.63 -14.80 26.25
CA PHE A 189 -18.72 -14.09 25.37
C PHE A 189 -17.24 -14.44 25.63
N PHE A 190 -16.84 -14.69 26.89
CA PHE A 190 -15.48 -15.10 27.22
C PHE A 190 -15.13 -16.55 26.87
N THR A 191 -16.13 -17.39 26.59
CA THR A 191 -15.93 -18.82 26.31
C THR A 191 -16.15 -19.14 24.83
N ASN A 192 -15.29 -20.00 24.27
CA ASN A 192 -15.37 -20.41 22.87
C ASN A 192 -15.85 -21.85 22.74
N LYS A 193 -17.17 -22.08 22.68
CA LYS A 193 -17.72 -23.44 22.49
C LYS A 193 -18.52 -23.69 21.21
N ASP A 194 -19.17 -22.69 20.61
CA ASP A 194 -20.16 -22.96 19.54
C ASP A 194 -20.00 -22.18 18.22
N LYS A 195 -18.84 -21.59 17.90
CA LYS A 195 -18.63 -20.91 16.59
C LYS A 195 -17.35 -21.35 15.87
N GLN A 196 -17.29 -22.62 15.50
CA GLN A 196 -16.38 -23.08 14.43
C GLN A 196 -16.93 -22.65 13.07
N TYR A 197 -16.46 -21.52 12.54
CA TYR A 197 -16.55 -21.24 11.11
C TYR A 197 -15.13 -21.32 10.52
N LYS A 198 -14.92 -22.30 9.63
CA LYS A 198 -13.74 -22.45 8.75
C LYS A 198 -12.38 -22.03 9.35
N ASN A 199 -11.99 -22.59 10.50
CA ASN A 199 -10.66 -22.40 11.10
C ASN A 199 -10.25 -20.97 11.53
N TYR A 200 -11.12 -19.95 11.42
CA TYR A 200 -10.85 -18.61 11.95
C TYR A 200 -11.67 -18.36 13.21
N ASN A 201 -11.02 -18.55 14.35
CA ASN A 201 -11.55 -18.10 15.64
C ASN A 201 -11.20 -16.61 15.82
N PHE A 202 -12.21 -15.73 15.82
CA PHE A 202 -12.03 -14.29 16.13
C PHE A 202 -11.39 -14.07 17.51
N LEU A 203 -11.74 -14.93 18.47
CA LEU A 203 -10.96 -15.17 19.68
C LEU A 203 -10.35 -16.56 19.55
N SER A 204 -9.16 -16.65 18.96
CA SER A 204 -8.38 -17.90 18.86
C SER A 204 -8.01 -18.51 20.22
N TYR A 205 -8.43 -17.86 21.31
CA TYR A 205 -8.17 -18.21 22.68
C TYR A 205 -9.44 -18.06 23.51
N ASP A 206 -9.72 -19.08 24.32
CA ASP A 206 -10.60 -18.98 25.47
C ASP A 206 -10.05 -17.87 26.38
N LEU A 207 -10.80 -16.78 26.57
CA LEU A 207 -10.38 -15.67 27.44
C LEU A 207 -10.43 -16.10 28.91
N GLN A 208 -11.23 -17.11 29.23
CA GLN A 208 -11.41 -17.66 30.57
C GLN A 208 -10.10 -18.26 31.12
N ASP A 209 -9.26 -18.81 30.24
CA ASP A 209 -8.02 -19.53 30.58
C ASP A 209 -6.76 -18.91 29.93
N ASN A 210 -6.82 -17.64 29.48
CA ASN A 210 -5.71 -17.01 28.81
C ASN A 210 -4.68 -16.41 29.80
N LYS A 211 -3.51 -17.04 29.93
CA LYS A 211 -2.44 -16.59 30.83
C LYS A 211 -2.02 -15.12 30.65
N ASN A 212 -1.98 -14.60 29.42
CA ASN A 212 -1.59 -13.21 29.15
C ASN A 212 -2.63 -12.21 29.66
N VAL A 213 -3.93 -12.57 29.64
CA VAL A 213 -5.01 -11.75 30.20
C VAL A 213 -4.85 -11.65 31.72
N TYR A 214 -4.55 -12.76 32.38
CA TYR A 214 -4.32 -12.79 33.82
C TYR A 214 -3.07 -12.00 34.20
N GLU A 215 -1.94 -12.19 33.50
CA GLU A 215 -0.70 -11.43 33.73
C GLU A 215 -0.90 -9.91 33.55
N TYR A 216 -1.67 -9.48 32.54
CA TYR A 216 -1.99 -8.06 32.33
C TYR A 216 -2.86 -7.49 33.44
N LEU A 217 -3.91 -8.20 33.85
CA LEU A 217 -4.82 -7.76 34.92
C LEU A 217 -4.09 -7.68 36.26
N ILE A 218 -3.23 -8.65 36.57
CA ILE A 218 -2.37 -8.61 37.76
C ILE A 218 -1.36 -7.46 37.70
N LYS A 219 -0.78 -7.17 36.52
CA LYS A 219 0.14 -6.04 36.36
C LYS A 219 -0.58 -4.68 36.49
N SER A 220 -1.79 -4.59 35.94
CA SER A 220 -2.60 -3.36 35.94
C SER A 220 -3.28 -3.12 37.28
N VAL A 221 -3.55 -4.20 38.02
CA VAL A 221 -4.20 -4.21 39.33
C VAL A 221 -3.41 -5.13 40.28
N PRO A 222 -2.26 -4.68 40.83
CA PRO A 222 -1.38 -5.50 41.65
C PRO A 222 -2.03 -6.11 42.90
N GLY A 223 -3.14 -5.53 43.38
CA GLY A 223 -3.89 -6.04 44.53
C GLY A 223 -4.81 -7.23 44.22
N ILE A 224 -4.96 -7.63 42.96
CA ILE A 224 -5.79 -8.77 42.56
C ILE A 224 -4.93 -10.02 42.35
N THR A 225 -5.40 -11.14 42.89
CA THR A 225 -4.77 -12.46 42.79
C THR A 225 -5.29 -13.26 41.60
N GLU A 226 -4.49 -14.22 41.14
CA GLU A 226 -4.88 -15.16 40.07
C GLU A 226 -6.16 -15.95 40.45
N GLU A 227 -6.30 -16.38 41.71
CA GLU A 227 -7.50 -17.08 42.20
C GLU A 227 -8.78 -16.24 42.09
N GLN A 228 -8.68 -14.93 42.39
CA GLN A 228 -9.81 -14.01 42.25
C GLN A 228 -10.18 -13.83 40.78
N LEU A 229 -9.19 -13.68 39.88
CA LEU A 229 -9.45 -13.63 38.43
C LEU A 229 -10.08 -14.93 37.93
N THR A 230 -9.59 -16.09 38.36
CA THR A 230 -10.20 -17.39 38.01
C THR A 230 -11.64 -17.46 38.49
N SER A 231 -11.94 -17.01 39.71
CA SER A 231 -13.32 -16.93 40.21
C SER A 231 -14.18 -16.00 39.35
N LEU A 232 -13.65 -14.85 38.95
CA LEU A 232 -14.36 -13.89 38.12
C LEU A 232 -14.71 -14.46 36.74
N PHE A 233 -13.73 -15.05 36.06
CA PHE A 233 -13.90 -15.59 34.71
C PHE A 233 -14.68 -16.92 34.69
N HIS A 234 -14.56 -17.77 35.72
CA HIS A 234 -15.23 -19.09 35.76
C HIS A 234 -16.58 -19.08 36.48
N LYS A 235 -16.71 -18.33 37.57
CA LYS A 235 -17.95 -18.28 38.37
C LYS A 235 -18.78 -17.02 38.11
N GLY A 236 -18.23 -16.05 37.39
CA GLY A 236 -18.89 -14.78 37.11
C GLY A 236 -18.81 -13.75 38.22
N TYR A 237 -18.08 -14.01 39.30
CA TYR A 237 -17.99 -13.04 40.38
C TYR A 237 -16.75 -13.18 41.26
N ILE A 238 -16.41 -12.06 41.89
CA ILE A 238 -15.54 -11.94 43.05
C ILE A 238 -16.38 -11.34 44.17
N GLU A 239 -16.33 -11.92 45.37
CA GLU A 239 -16.80 -11.28 46.59
C GLU A 239 -15.68 -11.37 47.61
N ASP A 240 -15.09 -10.24 47.97
CA ASP A 240 -14.00 -10.19 48.91
C ASP A 240 -14.30 -9.23 50.06
N LYS A 241 -13.93 -9.67 51.25
CA LYS A 241 -14.14 -8.98 52.53
C LYS A 241 -12.85 -8.29 53.03
N ARG A 242 -11.78 -8.29 52.23
CA ARG A 242 -10.42 -7.86 52.63
C ARG A 242 -9.61 -7.25 51.47
N ILE A 243 -10.24 -6.65 50.47
CA ILE A 243 -9.46 -6.05 49.36
C ILE A 243 -8.77 -4.77 49.82
N GLY A 244 -7.47 -4.73 49.57
CA GLY A 244 -6.53 -3.81 50.21
C GLY A 244 -6.75 -2.34 49.94
N LEU A 245 -7.26 -1.93 48.77
CA LEU A 245 -7.48 -0.51 48.47
C LEU A 245 -8.61 -0.36 47.44
N ILE A 246 -9.57 0.53 47.70
CA ILE A 246 -10.62 0.99 46.76
C ILE A 246 -10.07 1.22 45.34
N LYS A 247 -8.83 1.70 45.26
CA LYS A 247 -8.04 1.91 44.03
C LYS A 247 -7.98 0.67 43.12
N ASP A 248 -7.86 -0.54 43.66
CA ASP A 248 -7.71 -1.76 42.86
C ASP A 248 -8.99 -2.07 42.08
N PHE A 249 -10.15 -1.89 42.70
CA PHE A 249 -11.44 -2.04 42.03
C PHE A 249 -11.65 -0.99 40.94
N PHE A 250 -11.24 0.26 41.18
CA PHE A 250 -11.32 1.31 40.16
C PHE A 250 -10.39 1.05 38.99
N GLN A 251 -9.16 0.59 39.23
CA GLN A 251 -8.23 0.20 38.18
C GLN A 251 -8.80 -0.96 37.35
N LEU A 252 -9.45 -1.92 38.02
CA LEU A 252 -10.11 -3.02 37.34
C LEU A 252 -11.33 -2.53 36.53
N ALA A 253 -12.14 -1.63 37.10
CA ALA A 253 -13.28 -0.99 36.43
C ALA A 253 -12.85 -0.26 35.17
N SER A 254 -11.77 0.52 35.27
CA SER A 254 -11.14 1.25 34.17
C SER A 254 -10.64 0.28 33.09
N ALA A 255 -10.00 -0.82 33.47
CA ALA A 255 -9.53 -1.84 32.53
C ALA A 255 -10.68 -2.52 31.74
N PHE A 256 -11.83 -2.72 32.39
CA PHE A 256 -13.04 -3.27 31.76
C PHE A 256 -13.77 -2.24 30.89
N SER A 257 -13.93 -1.00 31.37
CA SER A 257 -14.68 0.05 30.65
C SER A 257 -13.92 0.62 29.46
N SER A 258 -12.58 0.66 29.51
CA SER A 258 -11.74 1.20 28.44
C SER A 258 -11.64 0.27 27.21
N GLY A 259 -12.54 -0.70 27.06
CA GLY A 259 -12.57 -1.59 25.89
C GLY A 259 -11.45 -2.63 25.85
N MET A 260 -10.90 -3.04 27.00
CA MET A 260 -10.16 -4.30 27.14
C MET A 260 -9.06 -4.51 26.07
N SER A 261 -7.92 -3.85 26.25
CA SER A 261 -6.67 -4.02 25.47
C SER A 261 -6.01 -5.42 25.58
N PHE A 262 -6.77 -6.47 25.89
CA PHE A 262 -6.25 -7.79 26.25
C PHE A 262 -6.68 -8.91 25.32
N ILE A 263 -7.40 -8.62 24.22
CA ILE A 263 -7.49 -9.60 23.13
C ILE A 263 -6.08 -9.74 22.54
N PRO A 264 -5.39 -10.89 22.68
CA PRO A 264 -4.00 -11.05 22.24
C PRO A 264 -3.83 -11.03 20.71
N GLY A 265 -4.90 -10.72 19.97
CA GLY A 265 -4.92 -10.50 18.53
C GLY A 265 -5.37 -9.10 18.08
N VAL A 266 -5.81 -8.21 18.98
CA VAL A 266 -6.30 -6.85 18.64
C VAL A 266 -5.62 -5.75 19.47
N SER A 267 -4.99 -6.08 20.60
CA SER A 267 -4.32 -5.06 21.44
C SER A 267 -3.19 -4.31 20.74
N TRP A 268 -2.54 -4.94 19.77
CA TRP A 268 -1.50 -4.32 18.93
C TRP A 268 -2.07 -3.42 17.84
N LEU A 269 -3.37 -3.54 17.49
CA LEU A 269 -4.11 -2.69 16.55
C LEU A 269 -4.76 -1.48 17.20
N THR A 270 -5.03 -1.53 18.49
CA THR A 270 -5.66 -0.42 19.22
C THR A 270 -4.66 0.40 20.03
N ASN A 271 -3.45 -0.13 20.27
CA ASN A 271 -2.35 0.58 20.92
C ASN A 271 -1.47 1.32 19.90
N ASP A 272 -1.50 2.66 19.93
CA ASP A 272 -0.74 3.52 19.01
C ASP A 272 0.77 3.23 18.98
N VAL A 273 1.37 2.88 20.12
CA VAL A 273 2.81 2.57 20.23
C VAL A 273 3.13 1.24 19.58
N ALA A 274 2.31 0.21 19.83
CA ALA A 274 2.47 -1.10 19.19
C ALA A 274 2.25 -1.02 17.67
N ARG A 275 1.29 -0.22 17.21
CA ARG A 275 1.04 0.03 15.78
C ARG A 275 2.20 0.73 15.10
N THR A 276 2.68 1.82 15.70
CA THR A 276 3.82 2.59 15.16
C THR A 276 5.06 1.71 15.11
N ALA A 277 5.33 0.92 16.15
CA ALA A 277 6.42 -0.04 16.17
C ALA A 277 6.27 -1.08 15.06
N MET A 278 5.06 -1.61 14.82
CA MET A 278 4.81 -2.60 13.78
C MET A 278 4.95 -2.02 12.37
N SER A 279 4.43 -0.83 12.12
CA SER A 279 4.64 -0.11 10.86
C SER A 279 6.13 0.10 10.58
N VAL A 280 6.92 0.46 11.60
CA VAL A 280 8.37 0.60 11.48
C VAL A 280 9.05 -0.75 11.20
N ILE A 281 8.64 -1.83 11.87
CA ILE A 281 9.18 -3.18 11.63
C ILE A 281 8.87 -3.64 10.20
N LEU A 282 7.63 -3.45 9.75
CA LEU A 282 7.22 -3.76 8.38
C LEU A 282 7.97 -2.90 7.36
N GLY A 283 8.17 -1.61 7.64
CA GLY A 283 8.99 -0.72 6.83
C GLY A 283 10.43 -1.22 6.69
N LYS A 284 11.03 -1.67 7.80
CA LYS A 284 12.37 -2.28 7.79
C LYS A 284 12.41 -3.60 7.02
N ALA A 285 11.40 -4.45 7.18
CA ALA A 285 11.26 -5.69 6.43
C ALA A 285 11.19 -5.43 4.92
N ILE A 286 10.33 -4.51 4.48
CA ILE A 286 10.22 -4.09 3.08
C ILE A 286 11.56 -3.57 2.56
N GLN A 287 12.23 -2.66 3.30
CA GLN A 287 13.53 -2.13 2.90
C GLN A 287 14.61 -3.23 2.76
N LEU A 288 14.60 -4.24 3.62
CA LEU A 288 15.55 -5.35 3.56
C LEU A 288 15.26 -6.30 2.40
N ILE A 289 13.99 -6.59 2.14
CA ILE A 289 13.55 -7.35 0.96
C ILE A 289 14.02 -6.63 -0.31
N GLU A 290 13.72 -5.33 -0.43
CA GLU A 290 14.11 -4.49 -1.57
C GLU A 290 15.63 -4.33 -1.73
N LYS A 291 16.40 -4.34 -0.63
CA LYS A 291 17.88 -4.26 -0.69
C LYS A 291 18.49 -5.48 -1.41
N ASN A 292 17.81 -6.61 -1.43
CA ASN A 292 18.26 -7.79 -2.14
C ASN A 292 17.90 -7.77 -3.63
N ARG A 293 17.25 -6.72 -4.14
CA ARG A 293 17.01 -6.55 -5.57
C ARG A 293 18.34 -6.54 -6.33
N LEU A 294 18.37 -7.24 -7.45
CA LEU A 294 19.54 -7.28 -8.32
C LEU A 294 19.59 -6.02 -9.16
N GLU A 295 20.75 -5.35 -9.10
CA GLU A 295 21.05 -4.15 -9.88
C GLU A 295 21.11 -4.45 -11.38
N GLU A 296 20.96 -3.40 -12.18
CA GLU A 296 20.88 -3.51 -13.64
C GLU A 296 22.14 -4.15 -14.25
N ASN A 297 23.30 -3.89 -13.66
CA ASN A 297 24.58 -4.47 -14.08
C ASN A 297 24.72 -5.99 -13.83
N ARG A 298 23.78 -6.62 -13.13
CA ARG A 298 23.75 -8.08 -12.94
C ARG A 298 23.20 -8.82 -14.16
N TRP A 299 22.37 -8.17 -14.96
CA TRP A 299 21.74 -8.79 -16.12
C TRP A 299 22.01 -8.10 -17.44
N GLN A 300 22.32 -6.81 -17.43
CA GLN A 300 22.49 -6.03 -18.63
C GLN A 300 23.98 -5.88 -19.00
N PRO A 301 24.45 -6.42 -20.15
CA PRO A 301 25.84 -6.25 -20.56
C PRO A 301 26.18 -4.83 -21.06
N LYS A 302 25.20 -4.10 -21.59
CA LYS A 302 25.39 -2.78 -22.20
C LYS A 302 25.19 -1.66 -21.18
N PRO A 303 26.05 -0.62 -21.15
CA PRO A 303 25.87 0.51 -20.25
C PRO A 303 24.55 1.25 -20.54
N PRO A 304 23.81 1.66 -19.50
CA PRO A 304 22.61 2.47 -19.67
C PRO A 304 22.96 3.88 -20.15
N LYS A 305 21.99 4.56 -20.77
CA LYS A 305 22.10 5.98 -21.10
C LYS A 305 21.72 6.83 -19.87
N LYS A 306 22.55 7.82 -19.56
CA LYS A 306 22.29 8.88 -18.57
C LYS A 306 21.15 9.78 -19.04
N GLU A 307 20.61 10.61 -18.16
CA GLU A 307 19.53 11.56 -18.48
C GLU A 307 19.89 12.54 -19.60
N ASN A 308 21.19 12.81 -19.80
CA ASN A 308 21.72 13.63 -20.90
C ASN A 308 21.91 12.84 -22.21
N GLY A 309 21.56 11.56 -22.26
CA GLY A 309 21.66 10.68 -23.42
C GLY A 309 23.01 9.98 -23.61
N GLU A 310 24.04 10.32 -22.82
CA GLU A 310 25.37 9.70 -22.91
C GLU A 310 25.42 8.35 -22.20
N LEU A 311 26.32 7.45 -22.63
CA LEU A 311 26.52 6.16 -21.96
C LEU A 311 27.17 6.35 -20.58
N ASP A 312 26.82 5.49 -19.62
CA ASP A 312 27.50 5.47 -18.34
C ASP A 312 28.86 4.75 -18.42
N GLU A 313 29.93 5.53 -18.58
CA GLU A 313 31.31 5.05 -18.63
C GLU A 313 31.77 4.30 -17.36
N ASN A 314 31.09 4.49 -16.22
CA ASN A 314 31.43 3.80 -14.98
C ASN A 314 30.74 2.44 -14.82
N TYR A 315 29.87 2.07 -15.76
CA TYR A 315 29.11 0.85 -15.71
C TYR A 315 30.01 -0.38 -15.88
N ARG A 316 29.86 -1.36 -14.98
CA ARG A 316 30.59 -2.63 -15.03
C ARG A 316 29.61 -3.79 -14.97
N TYR A 317 29.57 -4.58 -16.04
CA TYR A 317 28.77 -5.79 -16.07
C TYR A 317 29.33 -6.83 -15.10
N GLU A 318 28.49 -7.28 -14.17
CA GLU A 318 28.85 -8.23 -13.13
C GLU A 318 27.81 -9.35 -13.01
N PRO A 319 27.78 -10.29 -13.98
CA PRO A 319 26.76 -11.34 -14.03
C PRO A 319 26.80 -12.25 -12.81
N LEU A 320 25.65 -12.83 -12.46
CA LEU A 320 25.55 -13.85 -11.40
C LEU A 320 26.23 -15.16 -11.81
N ILE A 321 26.12 -15.51 -13.09
CA ILE A 321 26.77 -16.67 -13.68
C ILE A 321 27.73 -16.14 -14.74
N SER A 322 29.03 -16.22 -14.46
CA SER A 322 30.07 -15.98 -15.47
C SER A 322 30.21 -17.24 -16.33
N SER A 323 29.89 -17.17 -17.62
CA SER A 323 30.40 -18.19 -18.55
C SER A 323 31.92 -18.09 -18.55
N GLY A 324 32.61 -19.17 -18.20
CA GLY A 324 34.04 -19.22 -18.43
C GLY A 324 34.30 -19.11 -19.93
N LYS A 325 34.81 -17.97 -20.40
CA LYS A 325 35.32 -17.60 -21.74
C LYS A 325 34.54 -17.99 -23.02
N ASP A 326 33.56 -18.87 -22.98
CA ASP A 326 32.81 -19.32 -24.14
C ASP A 326 31.42 -18.68 -24.09
N GLU A 327 31.18 -17.75 -25.01
CA GLU A 327 29.90 -17.08 -25.23
C GLU A 327 28.75 -18.06 -25.58
N ASN A 328 29.10 -19.32 -25.89
CA ASN A 328 28.23 -20.45 -26.20
C ASN A 328 28.13 -21.52 -25.08
N GLY A 329 28.60 -21.24 -23.85
CA GLY A 329 28.55 -22.19 -22.75
C GLY A 329 27.12 -22.66 -22.43
N THR A 330 26.89 -23.97 -22.37
CA THR A 330 25.60 -24.55 -21.96
C THR A 330 25.33 -24.20 -20.51
N VAL A 331 24.30 -23.39 -20.26
CA VAL A 331 23.92 -23.00 -18.90
C VAL A 331 23.14 -24.14 -18.25
N ASN A 332 23.57 -24.55 -17.07
CA ASN A 332 22.93 -25.61 -16.31
C ASN A 332 21.77 -25.04 -15.47
N ILE A 333 20.52 -25.37 -15.84
CA ILE A 333 19.31 -24.95 -15.11
C ILE A 333 19.35 -25.36 -13.63
N THR A 334 19.94 -26.51 -13.30
CA THR A 334 20.11 -26.95 -11.91
C THR A 334 20.98 -25.98 -11.11
N GLN A 335 22.00 -25.37 -11.73
CA GLN A 335 22.83 -24.34 -11.09
C GLN A 335 22.03 -23.05 -10.84
N ILE A 336 21.13 -22.68 -11.76
CA ILE A 336 20.24 -21.52 -11.62
C ILE A 336 19.26 -21.73 -10.47
N VAL A 337 18.57 -22.87 -10.46
CA VAL A 337 17.64 -23.27 -9.40
C VAL A 337 18.33 -23.21 -8.04
N LYS A 338 19.59 -23.68 -7.97
CA LYS A 338 20.39 -23.60 -6.75
C LYS A 338 20.67 -22.15 -6.32
N ILE A 339 21.15 -21.28 -7.22
CA ILE A 339 21.43 -19.87 -6.89
C ILE A 339 20.17 -19.16 -6.37
N LEU A 340 19.05 -19.33 -7.06
CA LEU A 340 17.78 -18.72 -6.65
C LEU A 340 17.29 -19.25 -5.30
N LYS A 341 17.45 -20.56 -5.02
CA LYS A 341 17.16 -21.14 -3.71
C LYS A 341 18.05 -20.57 -2.62
N ASP A 342 19.36 -20.52 -2.84
CA ASP A 342 20.32 -19.98 -1.87
C ASP A 342 19.99 -18.51 -1.54
N MET A 343 19.63 -17.71 -2.54
CA MET A 343 19.18 -16.33 -2.35
C MET A 343 17.87 -16.24 -1.57
N LEU A 344 16.89 -17.09 -1.89
CA LEU A 344 15.59 -17.14 -1.21
C LEU A 344 15.74 -17.58 0.25
N GLU A 345 16.57 -18.59 0.53
CA GLU A 345 16.90 -19.05 1.89
C GLU A 345 17.60 -17.95 2.70
N ALA A 346 18.56 -17.24 2.09
CA ALA A 346 19.24 -16.13 2.74
C ALA A 346 18.27 -14.99 3.09
N GLN A 347 17.33 -14.66 2.19
CA GLN A 347 16.29 -13.67 2.46
C GLN A 347 15.39 -14.12 3.62
N ASN A 348 14.93 -15.38 3.60
CA ASN A 348 14.08 -15.94 4.66
C ASN A 348 14.78 -15.86 6.02
N PHE A 349 16.06 -16.23 6.08
CA PHE A 349 16.85 -16.13 7.31
C PHE A 349 16.91 -14.69 7.85
N VAL A 350 17.19 -13.71 6.99
CA VAL A 350 17.23 -12.29 7.39
C VAL A 350 15.87 -11.81 7.88
N LEU A 351 14.81 -12.10 7.14
CA LEU A 351 13.46 -11.65 7.47
C LEU A 351 12.96 -12.28 8.78
N ARG A 352 13.22 -13.56 9.00
CA ARG A 352 12.90 -14.25 10.26
C ARG A 352 13.55 -13.58 11.47
N ASN A 353 14.81 -13.15 11.33
CA ASN A 353 15.53 -12.45 12.39
C ASN A 353 14.98 -11.04 12.64
N VAL A 354 14.56 -10.33 11.59
CA VAL A 354 13.96 -8.98 11.69
C VAL A 354 12.60 -9.04 12.37
N LEU A 355 11.81 -10.06 12.07
CA LEU A 355 10.52 -10.32 12.71
C LEU A 355 10.66 -11.00 14.08
N LEU A 356 11.89 -11.23 14.56
CA LEU A 356 12.17 -11.85 15.86
C LEU A 356 11.49 -13.22 16.05
N VAL A 357 11.32 -13.98 14.97
CA VAL A 357 10.64 -15.29 14.98
C VAL A 357 11.62 -16.41 15.34
N ARG A 358 11.14 -17.37 16.13
CA ARG A 358 11.92 -18.51 16.63
C ARG A 358 12.45 -19.41 15.51
N LYS A 359 13.50 -20.19 15.81
CA LYS A 359 14.28 -20.94 14.82
C LYS A 359 13.57 -22.13 14.17
N ASP A 360 12.45 -22.52 14.74
CA ASP A 360 11.66 -23.72 14.47
C ASP A 360 10.26 -23.42 13.90
N PHE A 361 9.98 -22.16 13.53
CA PHE A 361 8.69 -21.76 12.99
C PHE A 361 8.52 -22.19 11.53
N THR A 362 7.45 -22.93 11.23
CA THR A 362 7.05 -23.39 9.88
C THR A 362 5.67 -22.85 9.50
N SER A 363 5.27 -22.89 8.22
CA SER A 363 3.95 -22.42 7.74
C SER A 363 2.77 -23.12 8.41
N ASN A 364 2.96 -24.36 8.88
CA ASN A 364 1.95 -25.13 9.62
C ASN A 364 1.97 -24.89 11.14
N THR A 365 2.92 -24.09 11.64
CA THR A 365 3.02 -23.78 13.07
C THR A 365 1.96 -22.76 13.44
N LYS A 366 1.19 -23.03 14.50
CA LYS A 366 0.16 -22.09 14.97
C LYS A 366 0.85 -20.82 15.48
N ALA A 367 0.67 -19.71 14.76
CA ALA A 367 1.18 -18.41 15.16
C ALA A 367 0.60 -18.00 16.52
N THR A 368 1.47 -17.66 17.46
CA THR A 368 1.10 -17.23 18.81
C THR A 368 1.06 -15.71 18.97
N GLY A 369 1.67 -14.98 18.03
CA GLY A 369 1.63 -13.52 17.95
C GLY A 369 1.73 -13.01 16.51
N ILE A 370 1.59 -11.70 16.31
CA ILE A 370 1.47 -11.16 14.94
C ILE A 370 2.75 -11.27 14.10
N LEU A 371 3.93 -11.10 14.70
CA LEU A 371 5.18 -11.25 13.95
C LEU A 371 5.32 -12.68 13.39
N GLU A 372 4.86 -13.67 14.14
CA GLU A 372 4.77 -15.07 13.71
C GLU A 372 3.68 -15.27 12.64
N PHE A 373 2.54 -14.60 12.76
CA PHE A 373 1.50 -14.62 11.71
C PHE A 373 2.01 -14.02 10.40
N LEU A 374 2.63 -12.84 10.45
CA LEU A 374 3.20 -12.16 9.29
C LEU A 374 4.31 -13.00 8.66
N TYR A 375 5.14 -13.63 9.48
CA TYR A 375 6.13 -14.57 8.98
C TYR A 375 5.50 -15.82 8.38
N ALA A 376 4.38 -16.34 8.91
CA ALA A 376 3.63 -17.43 8.27
C ALA A 376 3.12 -17.02 6.88
N LYS A 377 2.60 -15.79 6.72
CA LYS A 377 2.15 -15.26 5.42
C LYS A 377 3.30 -14.95 4.46
N TYR A 378 4.45 -14.55 4.99
CA TYR A 378 5.68 -14.54 4.21
C TYR A 378 6.05 -15.95 3.73
N LEU A 379 5.96 -16.96 4.59
CA LEU A 379 6.26 -18.34 4.22
C LEU A 379 5.31 -18.84 3.12
N ASP A 380 4.04 -18.44 3.12
CA ASP A 380 3.13 -18.71 2.00
C ASP A 380 3.65 -18.10 0.68
N SER A 381 4.21 -16.90 0.72
CA SER A 381 4.80 -16.22 -0.44
C SER A 381 6.14 -16.83 -0.86
N TYR A 382 6.94 -17.25 0.13
CA TYR A 382 8.18 -17.99 -0.05
C TYR A 382 7.92 -19.32 -0.76
N ASP A 383 6.85 -20.03 -0.38
CA ASP A 383 6.49 -21.30 -0.99
C ASP A 383 6.06 -21.13 -2.45
N ILE A 384 5.35 -20.04 -2.79
CA ILE A 384 5.06 -19.65 -4.18
C ILE A 384 6.35 -19.40 -4.95
N ALA A 385 7.26 -18.59 -4.40
CA ALA A 385 8.55 -18.27 -5.00
C ALA A 385 9.39 -19.55 -5.21
N LEU A 386 9.41 -20.44 -4.24
CA LEU A 386 10.11 -21.72 -4.32
C LEU A 386 9.48 -22.65 -5.37
N GLY A 387 8.15 -22.68 -5.46
CA GLY A 387 7.41 -23.41 -6.50
C GLY A 387 7.77 -22.93 -7.90
N VAL A 388 7.80 -21.61 -8.10
CA VAL A 388 8.27 -20.97 -9.34
C VAL A 388 9.70 -21.37 -9.66
N ILE A 389 10.62 -21.27 -8.69
CA ILE A 389 12.03 -21.63 -8.87
C ILE A 389 12.19 -23.11 -9.24
N ASN A 390 11.42 -24.00 -8.60
CA ASN A 390 11.45 -25.43 -8.90
C ASN A 390 10.89 -25.75 -10.30
N GLY A 391 9.94 -24.96 -10.80
CA GLY A 391 9.32 -25.13 -12.11
C GLY A 391 10.10 -24.52 -13.28
N LEU A 392 11.30 -23.98 -13.07
CA LEU A 392 12.08 -23.34 -14.14
C LEU A 392 12.55 -24.30 -15.24
N GLU A 393 12.55 -25.61 -14.99
CA GLU A 393 12.83 -26.61 -16.03
C GLU A 393 11.79 -26.56 -17.16
N ASP A 394 10.55 -26.16 -16.86
CA ASP A 394 9.43 -26.09 -17.82
C ASP A 394 9.58 -25.00 -18.89
N ILE A 395 10.54 -24.07 -18.71
CA ILE A 395 10.82 -22.96 -19.64
C ILE A 395 12.19 -23.09 -20.32
N SER A 396 12.87 -24.23 -20.14
CA SER A 396 14.17 -24.54 -20.77
C SER A 396 14.13 -24.51 -22.31
N GLU A 397 12.95 -24.69 -22.91
CA GLU A 397 12.75 -24.72 -24.36
C GLU A 397 12.56 -23.33 -25.00
N ILE A 398 12.51 -22.26 -24.20
CA ILE A 398 12.30 -20.90 -24.71
C ILE A 398 13.50 -20.46 -25.58
N GLU A 399 13.22 -19.97 -26.79
CA GLU A 399 14.22 -19.74 -27.84
C GLU A 399 15.27 -18.70 -27.45
N PHE A 400 14.90 -17.65 -26.70
CA PHE A 400 15.88 -16.64 -26.30
C PHE A 400 16.99 -17.22 -25.39
N LEU A 401 16.76 -18.36 -24.73
CA LEU A 401 17.78 -19.02 -23.91
C LEU A 401 18.90 -19.63 -24.74
N LYS A 402 18.70 -19.77 -26.05
CA LYS A 402 19.76 -20.17 -27.00
C LYS A 402 20.85 -19.10 -27.15
N HIS A 403 20.61 -17.85 -26.73
CA HIS A 403 21.59 -16.75 -26.77
C HIS A 403 22.60 -16.77 -25.61
N GLY A 404 22.71 -17.90 -24.89
CA GLY A 404 23.80 -18.13 -23.93
C GLY A 404 23.64 -17.40 -22.60
N ALA A 405 24.74 -17.34 -21.84
CA ALA A 405 24.75 -16.96 -20.43
C ALA A 405 24.16 -15.56 -20.11
N GLN A 406 24.19 -14.63 -21.06
CA GLN A 406 23.63 -13.30 -20.88
C GLN A 406 22.10 -13.32 -20.74
N ALA A 407 21.41 -14.03 -21.65
CA ALA A 407 19.96 -14.21 -21.58
C ALA A 407 19.55 -14.98 -20.30
N TYR A 408 20.34 -15.96 -19.88
CA TYR A 408 20.10 -16.67 -18.62
C TYR A 408 20.26 -15.78 -17.38
N ASN A 409 21.31 -14.96 -17.31
CA ASN A 409 21.48 -13.99 -16.20
C ASN A 409 20.30 -13.01 -16.15
N ALA A 410 19.83 -12.57 -17.32
CA ALA A 410 18.67 -11.69 -17.41
C ALA A 410 17.37 -12.35 -16.97
N LEU A 411 17.09 -13.57 -17.41
CA LEU A 411 15.95 -14.35 -16.92
C LEU A 411 15.99 -14.48 -15.39
N LEU A 412 17.14 -14.85 -14.83
CA LEU A 412 17.33 -15.03 -13.39
C LEU A 412 17.07 -13.71 -12.64
N CYS A 413 17.67 -12.61 -13.09
CA CYS A 413 17.45 -11.31 -12.48
C CYS A 413 15.99 -10.86 -12.58
N GLY A 414 15.34 -11.13 -13.71
CA GLY A 414 13.92 -10.88 -13.91
C GLY A 414 13.06 -11.63 -12.91
N ILE A 415 13.24 -12.96 -12.79
CA ILE A 415 12.53 -13.81 -11.84
C ILE A 415 12.74 -13.29 -10.42
N TRP A 416 13.99 -13.12 -10.01
CA TRP A 416 14.31 -12.68 -8.66
C TRP A 416 13.73 -11.31 -8.35
N ASN A 417 13.93 -10.32 -9.23
CA ASN A 417 13.40 -8.97 -9.01
C ASN A 417 11.86 -8.96 -9.01
N GLY A 418 11.22 -9.75 -9.87
CA GLY A 418 9.77 -9.95 -9.81
C GLY A 418 9.31 -10.54 -8.48
N LEU A 419 10.02 -11.55 -7.96
CA LEU A 419 9.71 -12.15 -6.66
C LEU A 419 9.95 -11.18 -5.49
N ILE A 420 11.02 -10.37 -5.53
CA ILE A 420 11.25 -9.29 -4.56
C ILE A 420 10.05 -8.35 -4.52
N ASP A 421 9.57 -7.91 -5.70
CA ASP A 421 8.46 -6.96 -5.84
C ASP A 421 7.13 -7.55 -5.36
N ALA A 422 6.95 -8.84 -5.60
CA ALA A 422 5.80 -9.59 -5.12
C ALA A 422 5.76 -9.64 -3.58
N VAL A 423 6.88 -10.06 -2.97
CA VAL A 423 6.98 -10.19 -1.51
C VAL A 423 6.90 -8.82 -0.82
N SER A 424 7.63 -7.81 -1.33
CA SER A 424 7.61 -6.47 -0.75
C SER A 424 6.25 -5.80 -0.91
N GLY A 425 5.56 -6.02 -2.02
CA GLY A 425 4.18 -5.60 -2.28
C GLY A 425 3.17 -6.15 -1.26
N LEU A 426 3.27 -7.45 -0.94
CA LEU A 426 2.43 -8.08 0.07
C LEU A 426 2.69 -7.51 1.47
N PHE A 427 3.96 -7.25 1.82
CA PHE A 427 4.30 -6.59 3.08
C PHE A 427 3.84 -5.13 3.10
N ALA A 428 3.87 -4.44 1.97
CA ALA A 428 3.38 -3.07 1.83
C ALA A 428 1.86 -3.00 2.01
N LEU A 429 1.10 -3.95 1.44
CA LEU A 429 -0.35 -4.10 1.67
C LEU A 429 -0.66 -4.24 3.16
N VAL A 430 0.07 -5.13 3.84
CA VAL A 430 -0.07 -5.32 5.28
C VAL A 430 0.29 -4.04 6.03
N LYS A 431 1.45 -3.42 5.75
CA LYS A 431 1.91 -2.17 6.38
C LYS A 431 0.89 -1.05 6.23
N MET A 432 0.26 -0.95 5.07
CA MET A 432 -0.77 0.03 4.77
C MET A 432 -2.00 -0.13 5.68
N PHE A 433 -2.33 -1.35 6.13
CA PHE A 433 -3.32 -1.53 7.20
C PHE A 433 -2.86 -0.81 8.48
N TYR A 434 -1.61 -1.02 8.91
CA TYR A 434 -1.06 -0.38 10.11
C TYR A 434 -1.03 1.14 10.01
N ASP A 435 -0.64 1.67 8.87
CA ASP A 435 -0.56 3.11 8.63
C ASP A 435 -1.94 3.76 8.56
N GLY A 436 -2.92 3.10 7.91
CA GLY A 436 -4.31 3.57 7.87
C GLY A 436 -4.94 3.68 9.26
N ILE A 437 -4.63 2.74 10.16
CA ILE A 437 -5.07 2.79 11.57
C ILE A 437 -4.45 3.97 12.32
N THR A 438 -3.24 4.40 11.94
CA THR A 438 -2.55 5.48 12.66
C THR A 438 -3.14 6.86 12.52
N LEU A 439 -4.04 7.06 11.56
CA LEU A 439 -4.53 8.40 11.23
C LEU A 439 -6.06 8.50 11.10
N GLY A 440 -6.79 7.39 10.92
CA GLY A 440 -8.26 7.39 10.81
C GLY A 440 -8.98 6.97 12.10
N LYS A 441 -9.69 7.91 12.76
CA LYS A 441 -10.55 7.59 13.93
C LYS A 441 -11.58 6.50 13.60
N ASP A 442 -12.19 6.56 12.41
CA ASP A 442 -13.18 5.58 11.95
C ASP A 442 -12.56 4.19 11.70
N PHE A 443 -11.28 4.15 11.28
CA PHE A 443 -10.54 2.90 11.06
C PHE A 443 -10.32 2.18 12.39
N VAL A 444 -9.82 2.87 13.41
CA VAL A 444 -9.58 2.31 14.76
C VAL A 444 -10.89 1.79 15.37
N GLN A 445 -11.98 2.53 15.19
CA GLN A 445 -13.28 2.21 15.80
C GLN A 445 -13.98 1.02 15.15
N ASN A 446 -13.78 0.79 13.85
CA ASN A 446 -14.45 -0.29 13.12
C ASN A 446 -13.55 -1.49 12.79
N ILE A 447 -12.29 -1.48 13.25
CA ILE A 447 -11.32 -2.50 12.84
C ILE A 447 -11.75 -3.91 13.22
N GLU A 448 -12.41 -4.09 14.35
CA GLU A 448 -12.87 -5.41 14.78
C GLU A 448 -13.95 -5.99 13.87
N LYS A 449 -14.80 -5.14 13.28
CA LYS A 449 -15.81 -5.54 12.29
C LYS A 449 -15.16 -5.99 10.99
N TYR A 450 -14.13 -5.27 10.54
CA TYR A 450 -13.58 -5.39 9.20
C TYR A 450 -12.31 -6.22 9.12
N LEU A 451 -11.57 -6.38 10.21
CA LEU A 451 -10.33 -7.17 10.28
C LEU A 451 -10.53 -8.64 9.90
N PRO A 452 -11.60 -9.34 10.34
CA PRO A 452 -11.84 -10.71 9.90
C PRO A 452 -12.00 -10.79 8.39
N THR A 453 -12.80 -9.88 7.83
CA THR A 453 -12.97 -9.76 6.38
C THR A 453 -11.65 -9.42 5.71
N LEU A 454 -10.85 -8.47 6.21
CA LEU A 454 -9.55 -8.13 5.62
C LEU A 454 -8.57 -9.29 5.64
N LEU A 455 -8.46 -10.02 6.75
CA LEU A 455 -7.58 -11.19 6.85
C LEU A 455 -8.07 -12.33 5.95
N GLU A 456 -9.37 -12.55 5.88
CA GLU A 456 -9.99 -13.50 4.94
C GLU A 456 -9.71 -13.10 3.49
N GLN A 457 -9.91 -11.83 3.13
CA GLN A 457 -9.65 -11.32 1.79
C GLN A 457 -8.15 -11.41 1.44
N TYR A 458 -7.26 -11.16 2.40
CA TYR A 458 -5.81 -11.33 2.24
C TYR A 458 -5.44 -12.79 1.99
N ASP A 459 -6.02 -13.71 2.77
CA ASP A 459 -5.78 -15.15 2.63
C ASP A 459 -6.37 -15.71 1.33
N GLU A 460 -7.59 -15.31 0.97
CA GLU A 460 -8.20 -15.60 -0.33
C GLU A 460 -7.34 -15.06 -1.47
N THR A 461 -6.68 -13.90 -1.29
CA THR A 461 -5.83 -13.29 -2.32
C THR A 461 -4.55 -14.09 -2.50
N ILE A 462 -3.89 -14.47 -1.40
CA ILE A 462 -2.73 -15.36 -1.45
C ILE A 462 -3.10 -16.68 -2.13
N GLU A 463 -4.24 -17.27 -1.77
CA GLU A 463 -4.70 -18.52 -2.36
C GLU A 463 -5.05 -18.36 -3.86
N ALA A 464 -5.67 -17.25 -4.24
CA ALA A 464 -5.94 -16.94 -5.63
C ALA A 464 -4.63 -16.82 -6.45
N ILE A 465 -3.59 -16.20 -5.87
CA ILE A 465 -2.26 -16.09 -6.48
C ILE A 465 -1.61 -17.48 -6.60
N LYS A 466 -1.70 -18.34 -5.58
CA LYS A 466 -1.19 -19.72 -5.61
C LYS A 466 -1.79 -20.54 -6.75
N ASN A 467 -3.03 -20.26 -7.13
CA ASN A 467 -3.74 -20.94 -8.20
C ASN A 467 -3.40 -20.44 -9.61
N ILE A 468 -2.57 -19.39 -9.75
CA ILE A 468 -2.15 -18.90 -11.05
C ILE A 468 -0.96 -19.70 -11.58
N SER A 469 -1.06 -20.12 -12.83
CA SER A 469 0.04 -20.74 -13.57
C SER A 469 1.03 -19.68 -14.05
N PHE A 470 2.04 -19.38 -13.22
CA PHE A 470 3.10 -18.44 -13.57
C PHE A 470 3.89 -18.89 -14.81
N SER A 471 4.13 -20.19 -14.96
CA SER A 471 4.84 -20.74 -16.13
C SER A 471 4.04 -20.57 -17.44
N GLU A 472 2.72 -20.77 -17.42
CA GLU A 472 1.88 -20.48 -18.60
C GLU A 472 1.83 -18.97 -18.88
N THR A 473 1.80 -18.14 -17.84
CA THR A 473 1.86 -16.67 -17.96
C THR A 473 3.14 -16.22 -18.65
N ALA A 474 4.29 -16.72 -18.21
CA ALA A 474 5.60 -16.43 -18.80
C ALA A 474 5.69 -16.92 -20.26
N LYS A 475 5.23 -18.14 -20.55
CA LYS A 475 5.18 -18.69 -21.92
C LYS A 475 4.29 -17.86 -22.85
N TYR A 476 3.17 -17.35 -22.33
CA TYR A 476 2.25 -16.52 -23.10
C TYR A 476 2.85 -15.14 -23.39
N ILE A 477 3.40 -14.47 -22.38
CA ILE A 477 4.12 -13.20 -22.55
C ILE A 477 5.26 -13.37 -23.55
N TYR A 478 6.04 -14.44 -23.47
CA TYR A 478 7.06 -14.73 -24.46
C TYR A 478 6.51 -14.86 -25.89
N THR A 479 5.37 -15.55 -26.06
CA THR A 479 4.67 -15.61 -27.36
C THR A 479 4.33 -14.21 -27.87
N LYS A 480 3.83 -13.35 -26.99
CA LYS A 480 3.52 -11.96 -27.32
C LYS A 480 4.73 -11.09 -27.62
N LEU A 481 5.85 -11.30 -26.93
CA LEU A 481 7.11 -10.62 -27.23
C LEU A 481 7.62 -10.99 -28.63
N LYS A 482 7.43 -12.24 -29.07
CA LYS A 482 7.76 -12.65 -30.44
C LYS A 482 6.90 -11.98 -31.50
N GLU A 483 5.63 -11.70 -31.18
CA GLU A 483 4.73 -10.95 -32.07
C GLU A 483 5.12 -9.47 -32.17
N ILE A 484 5.80 -8.91 -31.16
CA ILE A 484 6.42 -7.59 -31.22
C ILE A 484 7.69 -7.68 -32.09
N ASN A 485 7.50 -7.58 -33.40
CA ASN A 485 8.56 -7.60 -34.41
C ASN A 485 9.38 -6.28 -34.44
N LEU A 486 9.83 -5.76 -33.30
CA LEU A 486 10.33 -4.36 -33.18
C LEU A 486 11.72 -4.19 -32.55
N THR A 487 12.45 -5.29 -32.33
CA THR A 487 13.89 -5.45 -32.02
C THR A 487 13.95 -6.51 -30.94
N PHE A 488 14.08 -7.77 -31.34
CA PHE A 488 14.26 -8.86 -30.40
C PHE A 488 15.65 -8.71 -29.75
N ASP A 489 15.74 -8.03 -28.61
CA ASP A 489 16.90 -8.13 -27.73
C ASP A 489 16.67 -9.33 -26.80
N PRO A 490 17.37 -10.46 -27.02
CA PRO A 490 17.13 -11.68 -26.26
C PRO A 490 17.35 -11.49 -24.76
N VAL A 491 18.24 -10.58 -24.36
CA VAL A 491 18.56 -10.28 -22.96
C VAL A 491 17.41 -9.51 -22.32
N ALA A 492 16.88 -8.48 -22.99
CA ALA A 492 15.72 -7.72 -22.50
C ALA A 492 14.46 -8.59 -22.43
N CYS A 493 14.20 -9.38 -23.47
CA CYS A 493 13.09 -10.34 -23.52
C CYS A 493 13.19 -11.39 -22.40
N ALA A 494 14.39 -11.90 -22.14
CA ALA A 494 14.65 -12.83 -21.05
C ALA A 494 14.36 -12.20 -19.69
N TYR A 495 14.86 -10.98 -19.44
CA TYR A 495 14.55 -10.25 -18.21
C TYR A 495 13.05 -10.06 -18.03
N PHE A 496 12.33 -9.62 -19.06
CA PHE A 496 10.89 -9.37 -18.94
C PHE A 496 10.07 -10.65 -18.76
N THR A 497 10.42 -11.72 -19.48
CA THR A 497 9.80 -13.04 -19.28
C THR A 497 10.07 -13.58 -17.88
N GLY A 498 11.24 -13.29 -17.30
CA GLY A 498 11.52 -13.59 -15.90
C GLY A 498 10.71 -12.71 -14.95
N TYR A 499 10.66 -11.41 -15.20
CA TYR A 499 9.91 -10.44 -14.39
C TYR A 499 8.40 -10.74 -14.38
N ALA A 500 7.86 -11.36 -15.44
CA ALA A 500 6.48 -11.83 -15.51
C ALA A 500 6.06 -12.71 -14.31
N TYR A 501 7.00 -13.41 -13.68
CA TYR A 501 6.75 -14.20 -12.47
C TYR A 501 6.38 -13.35 -11.24
N GLY A 502 6.76 -12.07 -11.20
CA GLY A 502 6.33 -11.10 -10.18
C GLY A 502 5.31 -10.07 -10.65
N PHE A 503 5.15 -9.92 -11.98
CA PHE A 503 4.29 -8.94 -12.63
C PHE A 503 2.84 -8.97 -12.15
N ILE A 504 2.30 -10.15 -11.88
CA ILE A 504 0.92 -10.33 -11.38
C ILE A 504 0.70 -9.57 -10.06
N ILE A 505 1.74 -9.41 -9.24
CA ILE A 505 1.65 -8.64 -7.99
C ILE A 505 1.83 -7.13 -8.23
N SER A 506 2.57 -6.72 -9.26
CA SER A 506 2.52 -5.30 -9.68
C SER A 506 1.09 -4.91 -10.07
N LEU A 507 0.34 -5.79 -10.75
CA LEU A 507 -1.09 -5.59 -11.00
C LEU A 507 -1.91 -5.53 -9.69
N ILE A 508 -1.63 -6.41 -8.72
CA ILE A 508 -2.29 -6.42 -7.40
C ILE A 508 -2.17 -5.08 -6.69
N ILE A 509 -0.94 -4.57 -6.58
CA ILE A 509 -0.65 -3.30 -5.90
C ILE A 509 -1.42 -2.16 -6.56
N GLU A 510 -1.43 -2.13 -7.89
CA GLU A 510 -2.05 -1.06 -8.67
C GLU A 510 -3.58 -1.08 -8.61
N ILE A 511 -4.19 -2.28 -8.69
CA ILE A 511 -5.63 -2.49 -8.52
C ILE A 511 -6.05 -1.97 -7.15
N VAL A 512 -5.36 -2.42 -6.09
CA VAL A 512 -5.69 -2.01 -4.71
C VAL A 512 -5.46 -0.52 -4.50
N LEU A 513 -4.35 0.05 -5.00
CA LEU A 513 -4.07 1.49 -4.94
C LEU A 513 -5.16 2.33 -5.59
N THR A 514 -5.58 1.94 -6.79
CA THR A 514 -6.56 2.69 -7.58
C THR A 514 -7.87 2.79 -6.84
N VAL A 515 -8.38 1.66 -6.32
CA VAL A 515 -9.65 1.66 -5.56
C VAL A 515 -9.54 2.58 -4.36
N ILE A 516 -8.42 2.51 -3.63
CA ILE A 516 -8.24 3.32 -2.43
C ILE A 516 -8.09 4.82 -2.75
N LEU A 517 -7.41 5.16 -3.84
CA LEU A 517 -7.18 6.56 -4.25
C LEU A 517 -8.45 7.22 -4.80
N THR A 518 -9.22 6.49 -5.59
CA THR A 518 -10.32 7.05 -6.38
C THR A 518 -11.69 6.81 -5.73
N GLY A 519 -11.80 5.86 -4.80
CA GLY A 519 -13.08 5.37 -4.27
C GLY A 519 -13.95 4.66 -5.31
N GLY A 520 -13.41 4.43 -6.51
CA GLY A 520 -14.11 3.86 -7.68
C GLY A 520 -13.80 2.38 -7.91
N THR A 521 -14.49 1.77 -8.87
CA THR A 521 -14.21 0.41 -9.33
C THR A 521 -12.94 0.38 -10.20
N VAL A 522 -12.14 -0.67 -10.09
CA VAL A 522 -11.01 -0.85 -11.01
C VAL A 522 -11.55 -1.16 -12.39
N THR A 523 -11.16 -0.35 -13.35
CA THR A 523 -11.47 -0.62 -14.75
C THR A 523 -10.30 -1.41 -15.36
N VAL A 524 -10.63 -2.44 -16.12
CA VAL A 524 -9.66 -3.20 -16.92
C VAL A 524 -8.76 -2.28 -17.76
N PRO A 525 -9.27 -1.21 -18.42
CA PRO A 525 -8.44 -0.23 -19.13
C PRO A 525 -7.26 0.33 -18.32
N LEU A 526 -7.42 0.61 -17.03
CA LEU A 526 -6.32 1.14 -16.20
C LEU A 526 -5.25 0.08 -15.92
N ILE A 527 -5.67 -1.17 -15.69
CA ILE A 527 -4.75 -2.31 -15.53
C ILE A 527 -3.92 -2.47 -16.82
N ILE A 528 -4.57 -2.31 -17.97
CA ILE A 528 -3.94 -2.35 -19.28
C ILE A 528 -2.95 -1.20 -19.45
N GLU A 529 -3.32 0.04 -19.12
CA GLU A 529 -2.44 1.22 -19.20
C GLU A 529 -1.16 1.02 -18.38
N LYS A 530 -1.26 0.42 -17.19
CA LYS A 530 -0.11 0.19 -16.32
C LYS A 530 0.76 -0.98 -16.76
N LEU A 531 0.15 -2.03 -17.31
CA LEU A 531 0.89 -3.09 -17.98
C LEU A 531 1.59 -2.56 -19.24
N GLU A 532 0.92 -1.71 -20.01
CA GLU A 532 1.48 -1.00 -21.16
C GLU A 532 2.69 -0.16 -20.73
N GLU A 533 2.57 0.70 -19.70
CA GLU A 533 3.71 1.48 -19.17
C GLU A 533 4.91 0.58 -18.81
N ALA A 534 4.66 -0.59 -18.22
CA ALA A 534 5.69 -1.55 -17.88
C ALA A 534 6.34 -2.19 -19.12
N ILE A 535 5.55 -2.62 -20.10
CA ILE A 535 6.06 -3.17 -21.38
C ILE A 535 6.82 -2.06 -22.13
N PHE A 536 6.24 -0.87 -22.27
CA PHE A 536 6.87 0.28 -22.92
C PHE A 536 8.17 0.69 -22.27
N GLY A 537 8.23 0.75 -20.94
CA GLY A 537 9.43 1.12 -20.20
C GLY A 537 10.62 0.23 -20.51
N ILE A 538 10.37 -1.04 -20.88
CA ILE A 538 11.39 -2.02 -21.24
C ILE A 538 11.93 -1.78 -22.66
N PHE A 539 11.08 -1.27 -23.56
CA PHE A 539 11.38 -1.17 -24.98
C PHE A 539 11.66 0.27 -25.48
N ARG A 540 11.20 1.33 -24.80
CA ARG A 540 11.29 2.75 -25.26
C ARG A 540 12.60 3.44 -24.93
N LEU A 541 13.29 2.99 -23.88
CA LEU A 541 14.55 3.54 -23.43
C LEU A 541 15.49 2.35 -23.30
N GLY A 542 16.59 2.36 -24.05
CA GLY A 542 17.68 1.45 -23.75
C GLY A 542 18.01 1.56 -22.25
N TRP A 543 17.66 0.52 -21.50
CA TRP A 543 18.22 0.17 -20.20
C TRP A 543 17.88 1.13 -19.05
N GLY A 544 16.66 1.01 -18.51
CA GLY A 544 16.25 1.73 -17.29
C GLY A 544 15.05 1.12 -16.55
N ILE A 545 14.96 -0.20 -16.44
CA ILE A 545 13.78 -0.90 -15.88
C ILE A 545 13.69 -0.75 -14.35
N ALA A 546 14.81 -0.61 -13.66
CA ALA A 546 14.86 -0.69 -12.20
C ALA A 546 14.22 0.51 -11.47
N LYS A 547 13.97 1.65 -12.13
CA LYS A 547 13.46 2.86 -11.45
C LYS A 547 11.93 2.93 -11.35
N GLY A 548 11.19 2.31 -12.26
CA GLY A 548 9.71 2.42 -12.33
C GLY A 548 8.98 1.59 -11.27
N ALA A 549 9.16 0.26 -11.30
CA ALA A 549 8.51 -0.66 -10.37
C ALA A 549 8.95 -0.45 -8.90
N ALA A 550 10.25 -0.21 -8.67
CA ALA A 550 10.78 0.10 -7.35
C ALA A 550 10.22 1.42 -6.78
N LYS A 551 9.90 2.41 -7.64
CA LYS A 551 9.25 3.66 -7.24
C LYS A 551 7.77 3.43 -6.90
N ALA A 552 7.06 2.58 -7.64
CA ALA A 552 5.68 2.22 -7.35
C ALA A 552 5.55 1.52 -5.98
N VAL A 553 6.36 0.49 -5.70
CA VAL A 553 6.36 -0.23 -4.40
C VAL A 553 6.74 0.71 -3.24
N ARG A 554 7.74 1.58 -3.39
CA ARG A 554 8.13 2.53 -2.34
C ARG A 554 7.06 3.60 -2.09
N THR A 555 6.45 4.11 -3.16
CA THR A 555 5.34 5.08 -3.07
C THR A 555 4.14 4.42 -2.39
N PHE A 556 3.85 3.18 -2.76
CA PHE A 556 2.80 2.36 -2.16
C PHE A 556 3.02 2.08 -0.68
N ALA A 557 4.22 1.65 -0.29
CA ALA A 557 4.58 1.39 1.10
C ALA A 557 4.57 2.67 1.97
N SER A 558 4.58 3.86 1.35
CA SER A 558 4.42 5.15 2.02
C SER A 558 3.00 5.69 2.00
N PHE A 559 2.07 4.99 1.32
CA PHE A 559 0.70 5.44 1.13
C PHE A 559 -0.18 5.16 2.36
N ILE A 560 -1.09 6.09 2.64
CA ILE A 560 -1.94 6.09 3.84
C ILE A 560 -3.39 6.01 3.39
N VAL A 561 -4.11 5.00 3.88
CA VAL A 561 -5.52 4.78 3.51
C VAL A 561 -6.44 5.65 4.36
N LYS A 562 -7.50 6.16 3.72
CA LYS A 562 -8.54 6.97 4.36
C LYS A 562 -9.70 6.14 4.95
N SER A 563 -10.02 4.98 4.37
CA SER A 563 -11.13 4.13 4.82
C SER A 563 -10.84 2.63 4.65
N ILE A 564 -11.19 1.84 5.65
CA ILE A 564 -11.05 0.37 5.64
C ILE A 564 -11.98 -0.30 4.62
N GLU A 565 -13.11 0.32 4.30
CA GLU A 565 -14.04 -0.18 3.29
C GLU A 565 -13.45 -0.10 1.90
N ASP A 566 -12.67 0.95 1.61
CA ASP A 566 -12.00 1.09 0.32
C ASP A 566 -10.88 0.06 0.15
N VAL A 567 -10.23 -0.31 1.26
CA VAL A 567 -9.28 -1.44 1.29
C VAL A 567 -10.01 -2.75 0.99
N ILE A 568 -11.12 -3.04 1.67
CA ILE A 568 -11.90 -4.26 1.45
C ILE A 568 -12.39 -4.32 0.00
N LYS A 569 -12.93 -3.22 -0.53
CA LYS A 569 -13.32 -3.13 -1.95
C LYS A 569 -12.12 -3.39 -2.86
N GLY A 570 -10.95 -2.83 -2.55
CA GLY A 570 -9.71 -3.09 -3.28
C GLY A 570 -9.37 -4.58 -3.36
N PHE A 571 -9.43 -5.29 -2.24
CA PHE A 571 -9.24 -6.74 -2.23
C PHE A 571 -10.36 -7.50 -2.95
N GLN A 572 -11.61 -7.08 -2.80
CA GLN A 572 -12.74 -7.72 -3.47
C GLN A 572 -12.63 -7.60 -4.99
N GLU A 573 -12.29 -6.42 -5.51
CA GLU A 573 -12.05 -6.20 -6.93
C GLU A 573 -10.88 -7.05 -7.43
N LEU A 574 -9.81 -7.13 -6.65
CA LEU A 574 -8.67 -7.98 -6.95
C LEU A 574 -9.04 -9.47 -7.00
N LEU A 575 -9.79 -9.95 -6.02
CA LEU A 575 -10.27 -11.32 -5.98
C LEU A 575 -11.24 -11.61 -7.12
N ASN A 576 -12.11 -10.66 -7.46
CA ASN A 576 -13.01 -10.78 -8.60
C ASN A 576 -12.22 -10.89 -9.90
N PHE A 577 -11.12 -10.13 -10.05
CA PHE A 577 -10.20 -10.26 -11.17
C PHE A 577 -9.59 -11.66 -11.23
N PHE A 578 -9.02 -12.17 -10.14
CA PHE A 578 -8.41 -13.51 -10.13
C PHE A 578 -9.41 -14.66 -10.27
N LYS A 579 -10.64 -14.51 -9.77
CA LYS A 579 -11.72 -15.50 -9.93
C LYS A 579 -12.13 -15.70 -11.39
N LYS A 580 -11.92 -14.71 -12.27
CA LYS A 580 -12.10 -14.88 -13.72
C LYS A 580 -11.03 -15.77 -14.35
N GLY A 581 -9.94 -16.04 -13.62
CA GLY A 581 -8.90 -16.99 -13.98
C GLY A 581 -8.06 -16.55 -15.18
N TRP A 582 -7.40 -17.55 -15.77
CA TRP A 582 -6.42 -17.37 -16.84
C TRP A 582 -6.93 -16.57 -18.05
N ASN A 583 -8.20 -16.71 -18.43
CA ASN A 583 -8.75 -16.02 -19.60
C ASN A 583 -8.73 -14.50 -19.46
N GLU A 584 -8.97 -13.97 -18.26
CA GLU A 584 -8.94 -12.52 -18.03
C GLU A 584 -7.50 -12.00 -18.00
N ILE A 585 -6.59 -12.74 -17.37
CA ILE A 585 -5.14 -12.43 -17.37
C ILE A 585 -4.64 -12.37 -18.81
N LYS A 586 -4.98 -13.39 -19.61
CA LYS A 586 -4.65 -13.47 -21.04
C LYS A 586 -5.17 -12.26 -21.82
N ARG A 587 -6.43 -11.87 -21.60
CA ARG A 587 -7.06 -10.73 -22.27
C ARG A 587 -6.37 -9.40 -21.93
N VAL A 588 -6.02 -9.19 -20.66
CA VAL A 588 -5.26 -7.99 -20.23
C VAL A 588 -3.89 -7.95 -20.90
N ILE A 589 -3.20 -9.09 -21.00
CA ILE A 589 -1.94 -9.19 -21.72
C ILE A 589 -2.15 -8.88 -23.21
N ASP A 590 -3.17 -9.44 -23.86
CA ASP A 590 -3.48 -9.20 -25.27
C ASP A 590 -3.68 -7.71 -25.56
N GLU A 591 -4.57 -7.07 -24.81
CA GLU A 591 -4.91 -5.66 -25.02
C GLU A 591 -3.70 -4.74 -24.75
N ALA A 592 -2.91 -4.99 -23.71
CA ALA A 592 -1.72 -4.20 -23.43
C ALA A 592 -0.66 -4.34 -24.53
N PHE A 593 -0.43 -5.55 -25.04
CA PHE A 593 0.50 -5.77 -26.15
C PHE A 593 0.00 -5.13 -27.45
N GLU A 594 -1.31 -5.15 -27.73
CA GLU A 594 -1.89 -4.48 -28.90
C GLU A 594 -1.70 -2.96 -28.86
N ILE A 595 -1.97 -2.32 -27.72
CA ILE A 595 -1.74 -0.89 -27.56
C ILE A 595 -0.24 -0.59 -27.66
N THR A 596 0.58 -1.41 -27.01
CA THR A 596 2.04 -1.29 -27.07
C THR A 596 2.57 -1.32 -28.50
N GLN A 597 2.11 -2.26 -29.33
CA GLN A 597 2.48 -2.32 -30.73
C GLN A 597 2.06 -1.06 -31.52
N LYS A 598 0.89 -0.48 -31.23
CA LYS A 598 0.41 0.75 -31.89
C LYS A 598 1.26 1.95 -31.50
N GLU A 599 1.49 2.15 -30.21
CA GLU A 599 2.28 3.26 -29.72
C GLU A 599 3.74 3.16 -30.19
N PHE A 600 4.34 1.95 -30.30
CA PHE A 600 5.68 1.80 -30.85
C PHE A 600 5.75 2.21 -32.32
N LYS A 601 4.75 1.83 -33.12
CA LYS A 601 4.63 2.28 -34.51
C LYS A 601 4.54 3.81 -34.59
N GLU A 602 3.79 4.44 -33.69
CA GLU A 602 3.67 5.90 -33.64
C GLU A 602 4.95 6.60 -33.18
N VAL A 603 5.65 6.09 -32.16
CA VAL A 603 6.95 6.61 -31.70
C VAL A 603 7.99 6.51 -32.82
N ARG A 604 8.04 5.36 -33.51
CA ARG A 604 8.92 5.13 -34.66
C ARG A 604 8.62 6.08 -35.80
N LYS A 605 7.34 6.26 -36.13
CA LYS A 605 6.88 7.23 -37.14
C LYS A 605 7.29 8.65 -36.76
N LYS A 606 7.13 9.05 -35.50
CA LYS A 606 7.57 10.36 -34.99
C LYS A 606 9.08 10.53 -35.06
N LYS A 607 9.88 9.54 -34.62
CA LYS A 607 11.35 9.55 -34.69
C LYS A 607 11.83 9.69 -36.15
N ARG A 608 11.21 8.95 -37.07
CA ARG A 608 11.45 9.11 -38.51
C ARG A 608 11.13 10.55 -38.94
N VAL A 609 9.93 11.04 -38.68
CA VAL A 609 9.55 12.42 -39.03
C VAL A 609 10.53 13.45 -38.47
N GLU A 610 10.94 13.34 -37.22
CA GLU A 610 11.91 14.25 -36.57
C GLU A 610 13.28 14.25 -37.28
N LEU A 611 13.85 13.07 -37.55
CA LEU A 611 15.15 12.93 -38.22
C LEU A 611 15.14 13.41 -39.68
N PHE A 612 14.00 13.32 -40.37
CA PHE A 612 13.88 13.66 -41.79
C PHE A 612 13.25 15.03 -42.06
N SER A 613 12.62 15.66 -41.06
CA SER A 613 12.10 17.05 -41.16
C SER A 613 13.12 18.11 -40.71
N THR A 614 14.20 17.70 -40.06
CA THR A 614 15.24 18.63 -39.59
C THR A 614 16.24 18.92 -40.69
N ILE A 615 16.11 20.08 -41.34
CA ILE A 615 17.14 20.60 -42.24
C ILE A 615 18.30 21.12 -41.38
N THR A 616 19.47 20.47 -41.49
CA THR A 616 20.69 20.87 -40.77
C THR A 616 21.76 21.23 -41.78
N GLY A 617 22.27 22.47 -41.73
CA GLY A 617 23.30 22.94 -42.65
C GLY A 617 22.88 24.16 -43.47
N LYS A 618 23.71 24.52 -44.43
CA LYS A 618 23.45 25.63 -45.38
C LYS A 618 23.16 25.07 -46.76
N PRO A 619 22.38 25.80 -47.59
CA PRO A 619 22.18 25.41 -48.98
C PRO A 619 23.52 25.20 -49.69
N ILE A 620 23.57 24.18 -50.56
CA ILE A 620 24.74 23.83 -51.35
C ILE A 620 25.30 25.03 -52.13
N ASP A 621 26.63 25.12 -52.26
CA ASP A 621 27.26 26.14 -53.08
C ASP A 621 26.82 26.01 -54.55
N LEU A 622 26.37 27.12 -55.15
CA LEU A 622 25.82 27.13 -56.50
C LEU A 622 26.82 26.69 -57.59
N LYS A 623 28.14 26.87 -57.38
CA LYS A 623 29.14 26.39 -58.35
C LYS A 623 29.29 24.88 -58.26
N LEU A 624 29.30 24.33 -57.04
CA LEU A 624 29.28 22.89 -56.83
C LEU A 624 28.00 22.28 -57.41
N LEU A 625 26.83 22.87 -57.13
CA LEU A 625 25.56 22.40 -57.67
C LEU A 625 25.55 22.35 -59.20
N LYS A 626 25.97 23.41 -59.88
CA LYS A 626 26.06 23.43 -61.36
C LYS A 626 27.01 22.38 -61.92
N LYS A 627 28.10 22.09 -61.19
CA LYS A 627 29.02 21.03 -61.56
C LYS A 627 28.34 19.66 -61.48
N LEU A 628 27.64 19.38 -60.37
CA LEU A 628 26.92 18.13 -60.16
C LEU A 628 25.75 17.96 -61.16
N GLN A 629 25.03 19.04 -61.48
CA GLN A 629 24.00 19.06 -62.52
C GLN A 629 24.57 18.58 -63.86
N LYS A 630 25.69 19.18 -64.28
CA LYS A 630 26.35 18.82 -65.54
C LYS A 630 26.85 17.37 -65.53
N GLU A 631 27.46 16.93 -64.43
CA GLU A 631 27.93 15.54 -64.30
C GLU A 631 26.78 14.53 -64.37
N PHE A 632 25.63 14.84 -63.78
CA PHE A 632 24.44 13.99 -63.85
C PHE A 632 23.79 14.01 -65.24
N GLU A 633 23.75 15.17 -65.91
CA GLU A 633 23.31 15.33 -67.31
C GLU A 633 24.18 14.53 -68.29
N GLU A 634 25.50 14.51 -68.10
CA GLU A 634 26.42 13.70 -68.91
C GLU A 634 26.14 12.18 -68.77
N LEU A 635 25.50 11.76 -67.67
CA LEU A 635 25.05 10.39 -67.44
C LEU A 635 23.60 10.13 -67.89
N GLY A 636 22.97 11.10 -68.57
CA GLY A 636 21.60 10.99 -69.08
C GLY A 636 20.51 11.40 -68.10
N GLY A 637 20.85 11.95 -66.93
CA GLY A 637 19.88 12.39 -65.92
C GLY A 637 19.56 13.89 -65.96
N ALA A 638 18.60 14.32 -65.15
CA ALA A 638 18.18 15.69 -64.94
C ALA A 638 18.09 15.98 -63.43
N LEU A 639 18.95 16.89 -62.95
CA LEU A 639 18.96 17.37 -61.57
C LEU A 639 18.36 18.78 -61.54
N LEU A 640 17.06 18.88 -61.27
CA LEU A 640 16.31 20.13 -61.39
C LEU A 640 16.35 20.94 -60.08
N HIS A 641 16.78 22.19 -60.19
CA HIS A 641 16.76 23.17 -59.10
C HIS A 641 16.21 24.50 -59.65
N ASN A 642 14.90 24.56 -59.83
CA ASN A 642 14.18 25.64 -60.49
C ASN A 642 12.76 25.82 -59.88
N ASP A 643 12.01 26.82 -60.36
CA ASP A 643 10.68 27.12 -59.78
C ASP A 643 9.70 25.94 -59.87
N GLU A 644 9.78 25.12 -60.93
CA GLU A 644 8.96 23.91 -61.07
C GLU A 644 9.30 22.85 -60.01
N SER A 645 10.58 22.61 -59.74
CA SER A 645 11.01 21.69 -58.68
C SER A 645 10.58 22.20 -57.31
N PHE A 646 10.66 23.51 -57.06
CA PHE A 646 10.27 24.13 -55.80
C PHE A 646 8.75 24.04 -55.57
N GLU A 647 7.94 24.33 -56.59
CA GLU A 647 6.48 24.23 -56.49
C GLU A 647 6.02 22.79 -56.27
N TYR A 648 6.65 21.83 -56.96
CA TYR A 648 6.36 20.43 -56.77
C TYR A 648 6.69 19.98 -55.35
N ILE A 649 7.91 20.26 -54.87
CA ILE A 649 8.34 19.88 -53.52
C ILE A 649 7.43 20.54 -52.47
N ALA A 650 7.11 21.83 -52.59
CA ALA A 650 6.19 22.52 -51.68
C ALA A 650 4.77 21.89 -51.68
N SER A 651 4.32 21.33 -52.80
CA SER A 651 3.06 20.59 -52.86
C SER A 651 3.13 19.27 -52.09
N ARG A 652 4.30 18.60 -52.10
CA ARG A 652 4.55 17.36 -51.37
C ARG A 652 4.72 17.62 -49.88
N GLU A 653 5.44 18.67 -49.47
CA GLU A 653 5.59 19.08 -48.07
C GLU A 653 4.24 19.33 -47.39
N LYS A 654 3.27 19.91 -48.12
CA LYS A 654 1.89 20.09 -47.62
C LYS A 654 1.14 18.78 -47.36
N VAL A 655 1.44 17.74 -48.14
CA VAL A 655 0.81 16.41 -48.03
C VAL A 655 1.49 15.58 -46.94
N GLU A 656 2.82 15.59 -46.93
CA GLU A 656 3.64 14.76 -46.03
C GLU A 656 3.83 15.41 -44.64
N GLY A 657 3.59 16.73 -44.52
CA GLY A 657 3.71 17.47 -43.26
C GLY A 657 5.15 17.62 -42.76
N VAL A 658 6.13 17.40 -43.63
CA VAL A 658 7.58 17.46 -43.34
C VAL A 658 8.29 18.29 -44.39
N ALA A 659 9.39 18.93 -44.00
CA ALA A 659 10.28 19.61 -44.95
C ALA A 659 10.99 18.58 -45.83
N ILE A 660 11.14 18.90 -47.12
CA ILE A 660 11.76 18.01 -48.11
C ILE A 660 12.87 18.78 -48.82
N GLU A 661 14.11 18.32 -48.68
CA GLU A 661 15.26 18.96 -49.32
C GLU A 661 15.40 18.57 -50.79
N ALA A 662 15.06 17.32 -51.12
CA ALA A 662 15.15 16.78 -52.46
C ALA A 662 14.30 15.51 -52.62
N ILE A 663 14.08 15.09 -53.87
CA ILE A 663 13.33 13.88 -54.23
C ILE A 663 13.98 13.24 -55.47
N THR A 664 14.42 11.98 -55.35
CA THR A 664 14.73 11.11 -56.50
C THR A 664 13.47 10.37 -56.96
N PHE A 665 13.13 10.48 -58.24
CA PHE A 665 12.02 9.72 -58.83
C PHE A 665 12.46 8.37 -59.37
N ASN A 666 13.61 8.34 -60.02
CA ASN A 666 14.17 7.20 -60.73
C ASN A 666 15.66 7.45 -61.05
N GLU A 667 16.25 6.62 -61.89
CA GLU A 667 17.65 6.72 -62.34
C GLU A 667 17.99 7.97 -63.14
N GLU A 668 17.00 8.75 -63.58
CA GLU A 668 17.14 9.88 -64.50
C GLU A 668 16.65 11.21 -63.92
N LEU A 669 15.84 11.25 -62.87
CA LEU A 669 15.21 12.49 -62.42
C LEU A 669 15.35 12.72 -60.92
N ILE A 670 15.98 13.85 -60.57
CA ILE A 670 16.10 14.37 -59.21
C ILE A 670 15.55 15.80 -59.17
N LEU A 671 14.72 16.10 -58.18
CA LEU A 671 14.22 17.45 -57.88
C LEU A 671 14.84 17.97 -56.59
N LEU A 672 15.33 19.20 -56.59
CA LEU A 672 15.93 19.85 -55.43
C LEU A 672 15.08 21.04 -54.96
N ASN A 673 15.01 21.23 -53.65
CA ASN A 673 14.43 22.41 -53.01
C ASN A 673 15.47 23.55 -52.92
N LYS A 674 15.01 24.79 -52.70
CA LYS A 674 15.87 25.99 -52.53
C LYS A 674 16.87 25.85 -51.38
N SER A 675 16.51 25.06 -50.37
CA SER A 675 17.28 24.86 -49.16
C SER A 675 18.14 23.60 -49.18
N ALA A 676 18.23 22.88 -50.31
CA ALA A 676 18.94 21.60 -50.39
C ALA A 676 20.40 21.75 -49.94
N THR A 677 20.78 20.98 -48.92
CA THR A 677 22.13 20.91 -48.36
C THR A 677 23.07 20.11 -49.25
N THR A 678 24.38 20.14 -48.93
CA THR A 678 25.38 19.41 -49.72
C THR A 678 25.19 17.90 -49.57
N SER A 679 24.94 17.42 -48.35
CA SER A 679 24.63 16.00 -48.11
C SER A 679 23.36 15.56 -48.84
N ALA A 680 22.28 16.34 -48.80
CA ALA A 680 21.02 15.98 -49.47
C ALA A 680 21.19 15.80 -50.99
N VAL A 681 21.94 16.68 -51.64
CA VAL A 681 22.20 16.54 -53.10
C VAL A 681 23.01 15.28 -53.40
N TYR A 682 24.02 14.95 -52.59
CA TYR A 682 24.80 13.72 -52.78
C TYR A 682 23.98 12.46 -52.47
N GLU A 683 23.11 12.49 -51.46
CA GLU A 683 22.17 11.42 -51.11
C GLU A 683 21.29 11.04 -52.32
N GLU A 684 20.66 12.02 -52.96
CA GLU A 684 19.83 11.76 -54.15
C GLU A 684 20.64 11.24 -55.36
N LEU A 685 21.88 11.70 -55.53
CA LEU A 685 22.76 11.18 -56.58
C LEU A 685 23.12 9.69 -56.35
N ILE A 686 23.28 9.30 -55.08
CA ILE A 686 23.45 7.90 -54.70
C ILE A 686 22.17 7.12 -55.00
N HIS A 687 21.00 7.65 -54.64
CA HIS A 687 19.69 7.05 -54.93
C HIS A 687 19.45 6.81 -56.42
N ALA A 688 19.71 7.81 -57.26
CA ALA A 688 19.62 7.65 -58.71
C ALA A 688 20.59 6.57 -59.24
N THR A 689 21.78 6.45 -58.64
CA THR A 689 22.75 5.39 -58.97
C THR A 689 22.24 4.01 -58.55
N GLN A 690 21.60 3.91 -57.38
CA GLN A 690 21.00 2.67 -56.87
C GLN A 690 19.85 2.19 -57.78
N TYR A 691 19.04 3.10 -58.32
CA TYR A 691 18.06 2.78 -59.37
C TYR A 691 18.74 2.34 -60.67
N ARG A 692 19.72 3.12 -61.15
CA ARG A 692 20.41 2.86 -62.43
C ARG A 692 21.09 1.50 -62.49
N THR A 693 21.58 1.04 -61.34
CA THR A 693 22.26 -0.26 -61.21
C THR A 693 21.30 -1.42 -60.94
N GLY A 694 19.98 -1.17 -60.86
CA GLY A 694 18.96 -2.16 -60.51
C GLY A 694 19.05 -2.65 -59.07
N LYS A 695 19.80 -1.94 -58.21
CA LYS A 695 20.07 -2.39 -56.83
C LYS A 695 18.81 -2.36 -55.96
N TYR A 696 18.02 -1.28 -56.10
CA TYR A 696 16.73 -1.17 -55.43
C TYR A 696 15.77 -2.29 -55.85
N ASP A 697 15.64 -2.54 -57.16
CA ASP A 697 14.73 -3.56 -57.68
C ASP A 697 15.09 -4.96 -57.18
N ASN A 698 16.39 -5.28 -57.17
CA ASN A 698 16.90 -6.54 -56.63
C ASN A 698 16.55 -6.70 -55.13
N TRP A 699 16.66 -5.63 -54.33
CA TRP A 699 16.24 -5.68 -52.93
C TRP A 699 14.73 -5.80 -52.77
N ALA A 700 13.95 -5.07 -53.58
CA ALA A 700 12.49 -5.08 -53.52
C ALA A 700 11.93 -6.46 -53.90
N GLU A 701 12.50 -7.11 -54.90
CA GLU A 701 12.14 -8.48 -55.29
C GLU A 701 12.47 -9.48 -54.18
N LYS A 702 13.64 -9.35 -53.55
CA LYS A 702 14.14 -10.33 -52.58
C LYS A 702 13.54 -10.19 -51.18
N PHE A 703 13.29 -8.95 -50.74
CA PHE A 703 12.93 -8.64 -49.35
C PHE A 703 11.64 -7.83 -49.21
N GLY A 704 11.03 -7.43 -50.33
CA GLY A 704 9.89 -6.52 -50.34
C GLY A 704 10.29 -5.04 -50.26
N ASN A 705 9.34 -4.18 -50.63
CA ASN A 705 9.57 -2.74 -50.79
C ASN A 705 10.02 -2.02 -49.51
N GLU A 706 9.55 -2.45 -48.34
CA GLU A 706 9.86 -1.77 -47.07
C GLU A 706 11.33 -1.98 -46.67
N ILE A 707 11.83 -3.21 -46.77
CA ILE A 707 13.25 -3.52 -46.53
C ILE A 707 14.12 -2.84 -47.58
N ALA A 708 13.73 -2.90 -48.85
CA ALA A 708 14.47 -2.28 -49.95
C ALA A 708 14.69 -0.78 -49.76
N LYS A 709 13.67 -0.03 -49.33
CA LYS A 709 13.80 1.39 -49.01
C LYS A 709 14.78 1.64 -47.88
N ASN A 710 14.69 0.91 -46.77
CA ASN A 710 15.61 1.12 -45.65
C ASN A 710 17.07 0.72 -46.01
N LEU A 711 17.28 -0.26 -46.89
CA LEU A 711 18.62 -0.62 -47.41
C LEU A 711 19.20 0.48 -48.30
N MET A 712 18.37 1.05 -49.17
CA MET A 712 18.73 2.15 -50.06
C MET A 712 19.24 3.36 -49.27
N GLU A 713 18.50 3.73 -48.23
CA GLU A 713 18.82 4.82 -47.33
C GLU A 713 20.04 4.54 -46.44
N LYS A 714 20.13 3.33 -45.86
CA LYS A 714 21.31 2.88 -45.09
C LYS A 714 22.58 3.01 -45.91
N GLU A 715 22.56 2.50 -47.14
CA GLU A 715 23.73 2.52 -48.01
C GLU A 715 24.11 3.95 -48.41
N ALA A 716 23.13 4.81 -48.69
CA ALA A 716 23.41 6.21 -48.97
C ALA A 716 24.08 6.91 -47.77
N ALA A 717 23.60 6.65 -46.55
CA ALA A 717 24.20 7.18 -45.33
C ALA A 717 25.64 6.65 -45.10
N GLU A 718 25.89 5.35 -45.36
CA GLU A 718 27.23 4.76 -45.28
C GLU A 718 28.20 5.43 -46.27
N GLU A 719 27.78 5.63 -47.52
CA GLU A 719 28.60 6.26 -48.55
C GLU A 719 28.87 7.74 -48.28
N LEU A 720 27.88 8.48 -47.78
CA LEU A 720 28.04 9.88 -47.35
C LEU A 720 29.07 10.01 -46.22
N ILE A 721 29.05 9.11 -45.24
CA ILE A 721 30.02 9.10 -44.14
C ILE A 721 31.42 8.75 -44.66
N GLU A 722 31.54 7.73 -45.52
CA GLU A 722 32.81 7.31 -46.11
C GLU A 722 33.47 8.46 -46.90
N LYS A 723 32.66 9.19 -47.69
CA LYS A 723 33.14 10.26 -48.58
C LYS A 723 33.07 11.65 -47.97
N ALA A 724 32.73 11.80 -46.69
CA ALA A 724 32.53 13.10 -46.04
C ALA A 724 33.70 14.07 -46.22
N VAL A 725 34.94 13.57 -46.08
CA VAL A 725 36.17 14.37 -46.27
C VAL A 725 36.38 14.75 -47.74
N GLN A 726 36.12 13.81 -48.66
CA GLN A 726 36.28 14.02 -50.10
C GLN A 726 35.27 15.04 -50.64
N TRP A 727 34.02 14.95 -50.18
CA TRP A 727 32.91 15.82 -50.56
C TRP A 727 32.83 17.10 -49.74
N LYS A 728 33.67 17.24 -48.72
CA LYS A 728 33.74 18.40 -47.82
C LYS A 728 32.38 18.68 -47.15
N LEU A 729 31.73 17.62 -46.69
CA LEU A 729 30.45 17.72 -45.98
C LEU A 729 30.65 18.48 -44.66
N PRO A 730 29.76 19.43 -44.30
CA PRO A 730 29.78 20.08 -42.99
C PRO A 730 29.63 19.09 -41.83
N ASP A 731 30.34 19.32 -40.72
CA ASP A 731 30.31 18.42 -39.55
C ASP A 731 28.89 18.23 -38.98
N GLU A 732 28.06 19.26 -39.05
CA GLU A 732 26.66 19.23 -38.61
C GLU A 732 25.78 18.34 -39.50
N GLU A 733 26.01 18.34 -40.82
CA GLU A 733 25.36 17.42 -41.77
C GLU A 733 25.84 15.97 -41.52
N VAL A 734 27.15 15.75 -41.34
CA VAL A 734 27.71 14.42 -41.07
C VAL A 734 27.17 13.82 -39.77
N LYS A 735 26.94 14.65 -38.75
CA LYS A 735 26.32 14.20 -37.50
C LYS A 735 24.91 13.69 -37.73
N LEU A 736 24.08 14.43 -38.47
CA LEU A 736 22.71 14.01 -38.80
C LEU A 736 22.70 12.72 -39.63
N VAL A 737 23.61 12.57 -40.60
CA VAL A 737 23.73 11.34 -41.41
C VAL A 737 24.09 10.12 -40.54
N LYS A 738 24.94 10.29 -39.52
CA LYS A 738 25.23 9.20 -38.55
C LYS A 738 23.99 8.80 -37.75
N GLU A 739 23.21 9.77 -37.29
CA GLU A 739 21.95 9.52 -36.57
C GLU A 739 20.93 8.78 -37.46
N ARG A 740 20.83 9.16 -38.76
CA ARG A 740 20.00 8.45 -39.75
C ARG A 740 20.50 7.03 -40.02
N LEU A 741 21.81 6.83 -40.14
CA LEU A 741 22.41 5.50 -40.31
C LEU A 741 22.08 4.58 -39.12
N GLU A 742 22.21 5.08 -37.90
CA GLU A 742 21.80 4.34 -36.70
C GLU A 742 20.32 3.96 -36.75
N PHE A 743 19.46 4.91 -37.13
CA PHE A 743 18.04 4.65 -37.34
C PHE A 743 17.80 3.53 -38.37
N PHE A 744 18.36 3.60 -39.57
CA PHE A 744 18.12 2.56 -40.59
C PHE A 744 18.66 1.18 -40.22
N ASN A 745 19.79 1.13 -39.50
CA ASN A 745 20.29 -0.12 -38.93
C ASN A 745 19.31 -0.72 -37.91
N GLU A 746 18.68 0.10 -37.07
CA GLU A 746 17.59 -0.34 -36.18
C GLU A 746 16.38 -0.82 -37.01
N GLU A 747 15.93 -0.04 -37.99
CA GLU A 747 14.77 -0.37 -38.84
C GLU A 747 14.94 -1.70 -39.59
N LEU A 748 16.13 -2.00 -40.10
CA LEU A 748 16.40 -3.23 -40.84
C LEU A 748 16.43 -4.47 -39.93
N LYS A 749 16.98 -4.35 -38.72
CA LYS A 749 16.89 -5.40 -37.69
C LYS A 749 15.44 -5.70 -37.32
N ILE A 750 14.66 -4.64 -37.17
CA ILE A 750 13.22 -4.71 -36.88
C ILE A 750 12.46 -5.45 -37.98
N LEU A 751 12.77 -5.16 -39.24
CA LEU A 751 12.13 -5.80 -40.38
C LEU A 751 12.60 -7.25 -40.61
N GLY A 752 13.51 -7.76 -39.77
CA GLY A 752 14.03 -9.13 -39.86
C GLY A 752 15.04 -9.33 -40.98
N TYR A 753 15.70 -8.26 -41.46
CA TYR A 753 16.72 -8.35 -42.51
C TYR A 753 18.04 -8.97 -42.02
N GLU A 754 18.45 -8.69 -40.77
CA GLU A 754 19.74 -9.12 -40.20
C GLU A 754 19.65 -10.34 -39.26
N ASN A 755 18.65 -11.23 -39.44
CA ASN A 755 18.54 -12.46 -38.65
C ASN A 755 19.48 -13.59 -39.11
#